data_AF-A0A1I4BA13-F1
#
_entry.id   AF-A0A1I4BA13-F1
#
_cell.length_a   1.000
_cell.length_b   1.000
_cell.length_c   1.000
_cell.angle_alpha   90.00
_cell.angle_beta   90.00
_cell.angle_gamma   90.00
#
_symmetry.space_group_name_H-M   'P 1'
#
loop_
_entity.id
_entity.type
_entity.pdbx_description
1 polymer ?
#
loop_
_entity_poly.entity_id
_entity_poly.type
_entity_poly.pdbx_seq_one_letter_code
_entity_poly.pdbx_strand_id
1 'polypeptide(L)'
;MFKIESVITDDEAKILVLSDRLFHDALKDKPSSKTRYHVKNDKGDDFDIVYWDNNDDIEPLDAYPAYVKPPFMDKYLVYDEHDKDTIYLDFFDGLKRMMFEELNEYTIAITKVVLDFTDLEVWCMDDRILWFIDENPRLHIVEEFPEDKFADDCFYIQEQIRVGMEDNNFNRLSNTYAFHNIFFIQWILNGKSFTQFKYITMPISNVGGIGALLSGYKRYQRAFEYFGLKFSAPDKDHFGKYPRKLVERYFSVNLWNEDASDENTLKVPDIVMFVKTKFYNMQPGLVDKSVIADKFMEEMDEYYDAVFGEKRTLGILIRGTDYIATGLSGTRKMANVEQMIPTIRQWMTDYGYEKIFLATEDADILSQMRKEFGKTMVALSQQRLSRNDLRTGQIISEYEKEHGGDDYAEKMEDTTVNYFYALYILSRCNAFMCSGQCNGWDTVLSLNENKYERAYKFKVGIDGDPRTEGWNVIRPLTAGMFARGTYPTDKAFFMTYRFDLHESVDRDALKQAWDRTVKVYPYVGYAIVTRSSQLVLAENPLPFIIKETGEVVESFGAEGNFHSVTLCYLGNTLWMYVDHVPYDGTGFMKVVETFFYNYYCLYDGCEYPVPEGVYTEKDGVVEGQDIDGYLMVDPIDPKKMMGALGASKSFCVPENSENSIFVPKQDCRGFCISVAADEFMNYAKSVKGSPMSVFNICFAKALVKVHPENTLPIDLMNPVSIRKIMGNENSLLHQVVHTMYTFDTKSLADADDVTLNTQYREHLKKFCSEENIKMLSGVYRGICEGYTKAFMYGALDKIIIDQRKSMKGKCGVSYIGTMKTGDYGNRIRMTAFHAMQEKGIMLQVTEISGVFYIDWYQGFHGEEYVKAMRDVLSEAGIKGIRIDRVE
;
A
#
# COMPACT_ATOMS: atom_id res chain seq x y z
N MET A 1 -6.53 9.46 -24.64
CA MET A 1 -7.66 8.54 -24.77
C MET A 1 -8.98 9.28 -24.59
N PHE A 2 -9.99 9.07 -25.43
CA PHE A 2 -11.35 9.56 -25.20
C PHE A 2 -12.21 8.59 -24.37
N LYS A 3 -12.83 9.08 -23.29
CA LYS A 3 -13.89 8.39 -22.54
C LYS A 3 -15.27 8.75 -23.07
N ILE A 4 -16.22 7.81 -22.98
CA ILE A 4 -17.60 7.99 -23.46
C ILE A 4 -18.51 8.28 -22.28
N GLU A 5 -19.13 9.46 -22.27
CA GLU A 5 -19.98 9.95 -21.19
C GLU A 5 -21.37 10.33 -21.71
N SER A 6 -22.37 10.38 -20.82
CA SER A 6 -23.66 10.98 -21.13
C SER A 6 -23.53 12.50 -21.34
N VAL A 7 -24.38 13.07 -22.20
CA VAL A 7 -24.36 14.52 -22.48
C VAL A 7 -24.62 15.34 -21.22
N ILE A 8 -23.77 16.35 -20.99
CA ILE A 8 -24.00 17.39 -19.97
C ILE A 8 -24.43 18.67 -20.68
N THR A 9 -25.66 19.14 -20.41
CA THR A 9 -26.30 20.24 -21.16
C THR A 9 -25.76 21.65 -20.87
N ASP A 10 -24.93 21.82 -19.84
CA ASP A 10 -24.49 23.13 -19.35
C ASP A 10 -23.08 23.55 -19.81
N ASP A 11 -22.36 22.71 -20.54
CA ASP A 11 -21.01 23.01 -21.06
C ASP A 11 -21.04 23.42 -22.54
N GLU A 12 -20.38 24.53 -22.92
CA GLU A 12 -20.12 24.83 -24.34
C GLU A 12 -19.05 23.88 -24.90
N ALA A 13 -19.44 22.86 -25.66
CA ALA A 13 -18.50 21.94 -26.32
C ALA A 13 -18.67 21.90 -27.86
N LYS A 14 -17.57 21.57 -28.55
CA LYS A 14 -17.58 21.42 -30.02
C LYS A 14 -18.44 20.21 -30.41
N ILE A 15 -19.29 20.40 -31.43
CA ILE A 15 -20.17 19.34 -31.93
C ILE A 15 -19.45 18.53 -33.01
N LEU A 16 -19.45 17.21 -32.87
CA LEU A 16 -19.01 16.22 -33.85
C LEU A 16 -20.19 15.31 -34.24
N VAL A 17 -20.03 14.54 -35.32
CA VAL A 17 -21.01 13.54 -35.76
C VAL A 17 -20.35 12.17 -35.66
N LEU A 18 -21.10 11.17 -35.19
CA LEU A 18 -20.63 9.79 -35.16
C LEU A 18 -20.16 9.36 -36.56
N SER A 19 -18.95 8.81 -36.62
CA SER A 19 -18.36 8.25 -37.83
C SER A 19 -17.21 7.31 -37.47
N ASP A 20 -16.77 6.48 -38.42
CA ASP A 20 -15.60 5.60 -38.21
C ASP A 20 -14.33 6.38 -37.84
N ARG A 21 -14.27 7.67 -38.19
CA ARG A 21 -13.16 8.58 -37.94
C ARG A 21 -13.38 9.50 -36.74
N LEU A 22 -14.43 9.29 -35.94
CA LEU A 22 -14.81 10.20 -34.84
C LEU A 22 -13.62 10.59 -33.95
N PHE A 23 -12.91 9.59 -33.42
CA PHE A 23 -11.77 9.83 -32.53
C PHE A 23 -10.61 10.49 -33.27
N HIS A 24 -10.28 10.00 -34.47
CA HIS A 24 -9.26 10.59 -35.34
C HIS A 24 -9.51 12.07 -35.66
N ASP A 25 -10.78 12.43 -35.89
CA ASP A 25 -11.18 13.80 -36.19
C ASP A 25 -11.13 14.69 -34.95
N ALA A 26 -11.48 14.16 -33.77
CA ALA A 26 -11.34 14.87 -32.50
C ALA A 26 -9.86 15.08 -32.11
N LEU A 27 -8.99 14.08 -32.32
CA LEU A 27 -7.55 14.16 -32.02
C LEU A 27 -6.80 15.22 -32.84
N LYS A 28 -7.30 15.58 -34.05
CA LYS A 28 -6.73 16.66 -34.87
C LYS A 28 -6.68 18.01 -34.14
N ASP A 29 -7.60 18.23 -33.20
CA ASP A 29 -7.63 19.46 -32.40
C ASP A 29 -6.53 19.52 -31.33
N LYS A 30 -5.82 18.41 -31.09
CA LYS A 30 -4.79 18.27 -30.03
C LYS A 30 -5.34 18.67 -28.65
N PRO A 31 -6.44 18.04 -28.20
CA PRO A 31 -7.12 18.43 -26.96
C PRO A 31 -6.21 18.37 -25.74
N SER A 32 -6.44 19.28 -24.79
CA SER A 32 -5.93 19.15 -23.41
C SER A 32 -6.79 18.15 -22.63
N SER A 33 -6.27 17.57 -21.55
CA SER A 33 -7.08 16.70 -20.67
C SER A 33 -8.37 17.41 -20.24
N LYS A 34 -9.47 16.64 -20.18
CA LYS A 34 -10.86 17.03 -19.93
C LYS A 34 -11.52 17.89 -21.01
N THR A 35 -10.92 18.00 -22.20
CA THR A 35 -11.62 18.63 -23.35
C THR A 35 -12.81 17.75 -23.75
N ARG A 36 -13.99 18.37 -23.86
CA ARG A 36 -15.26 17.70 -24.17
C ARG A 36 -15.69 17.98 -25.61
N TYR A 37 -16.35 17.00 -26.22
CA TYR A 37 -17.00 17.13 -27.52
C TYR A 37 -18.39 16.50 -27.44
N HIS A 38 -19.39 17.20 -27.96
CA HIS A 38 -20.74 16.67 -28.08
C HIS A 38 -20.86 15.89 -29.38
N VAL A 39 -21.22 14.61 -29.32
CA VAL A 39 -21.33 13.75 -30.50
C VAL A 39 -22.81 13.55 -30.83
N LYS A 40 -23.17 13.95 -32.05
CA LYS A 40 -24.46 13.63 -32.65
C LYS A 40 -24.46 12.19 -33.12
N ASN A 41 -25.35 11.39 -32.54
CA ASN A 41 -25.44 9.95 -32.78
C ASN A 41 -26.71 9.63 -33.58
N ASP A 42 -26.56 8.98 -34.73
CA ASP A 42 -27.67 8.51 -35.55
C ASP A 42 -28.08 7.06 -35.24
N LYS A 43 -27.29 6.34 -34.44
CA LYS A 43 -27.51 4.95 -34.01
C LYS A 43 -28.08 4.83 -32.59
N GLY A 44 -28.29 5.94 -31.88
CA GLY A 44 -28.74 5.94 -30.48
C GLY A 44 -28.82 7.35 -29.91
N ASP A 45 -28.69 7.46 -28.58
CA ASP A 45 -28.66 8.76 -27.92
C ASP A 45 -27.37 9.52 -28.23
N ASP A 46 -27.49 10.84 -28.33
CA ASP A 46 -26.32 11.74 -28.32
C ASP A 46 -25.49 11.48 -27.06
N PHE A 47 -24.17 11.62 -27.18
CA PHE A 47 -23.23 11.36 -26.09
C PHE A 47 -22.05 12.31 -26.16
N ASP A 48 -21.26 12.36 -25.10
CA ASP A 48 -20.03 13.13 -25.08
C ASP A 48 -18.82 12.22 -25.17
N ILE A 49 -17.80 12.68 -25.89
CA ILE A 49 -16.44 12.15 -25.73
C ILE A 49 -15.59 13.16 -24.98
N VAL A 50 -14.91 12.69 -23.93
CA VAL A 50 -14.05 13.53 -23.09
C VAL A 50 -12.62 13.03 -23.22
N TYR A 51 -11.72 13.89 -23.66
CA TYR A 51 -10.31 13.54 -23.79
C TYR A 51 -9.66 13.46 -22.41
N TRP A 52 -9.06 12.34 -22.10
CA TRP A 52 -8.17 12.14 -20.95
C TRP A 52 -6.74 12.02 -21.48
N ASP A 53 -5.82 12.79 -20.90
CA ASP A 53 -4.41 12.60 -21.21
C ASP A 53 -3.99 11.23 -20.68
N ASN A 54 -3.20 10.48 -21.44
CA ASN A 54 -2.83 9.13 -21.03
C ASN A 54 -2.05 9.12 -19.70
N ASN A 55 -1.41 10.24 -19.31
CA ASN A 55 -0.80 10.36 -17.99
C ASN A 55 -1.82 10.36 -16.83
N ASP A 56 -3.11 10.57 -17.11
CA ASP A 56 -4.21 10.49 -16.13
C ASP A 56 -4.71 9.04 -15.93
N ASP A 57 -4.30 8.09 -16.79
CA ASP A 57 -4.70 6.66 -16.78
C ASP A 57 -3.52 5.70 -16.52
N ILE A 58 -2.39 6.23 -16.03
CA ILE A 58 -1.22 5.46 -15.60
C ILE A 58 -1.02 5.61 -14.08
N GLU A 59 0.01 4.96 -13.55
CA GLU A 59 0.39 5.04 -12.14
C GLU A 59 0.65 6.51 -11.76
N PRO A 60 0.41 6.89 -10.49
CA PRO A 60 0.76 8.20 -9.99
C PRO A 60 2.21 8.58 -10.36
N LEU A 61 2.41 9.83 -10.82
CA LEU A 61 3.72 10.29 -11.34
C LEU A 61 4.89 10.16 -10.34
N ASP A 62 4.60 10.09 -9.05
CA ASP A 62 5.57 9.89 -7.97
C ASP A 62 5.89 8.42 -7.67
N ALA A 63 5.16 7.47 -8.27
CA ALA A 63 5.59 6.08 -8.34
C ALA A 63 6.83 5.91 -9.23
N TYR A 64 7.09 6.88 -10.11
CA TYR A 64 8.30 6.92 -10.91
C TYR A 64 9.48 7.47 -10.09
N PRO A 65 10.68 6.87 -10.20
CA PRO A 65 11.87 7.46 -9.62
C PRO A 65 12.05 8.91 -10.08
N ALA A 66 12.51 9.80 -9.20
CA ALA A 66 12.58 11.24 -9.47
C ALA A 66 13.41 11.64 -10.70
N TYR A 67 14.32 10.75 -11.15
CA TYR A 67 15.13 10.94 -12.36
C TYR A 67 14.37 10.64 -13.66
N VAL A 68 13.23 9.93 -13.62
CA VAL A 68 12.36 9.72 -14.77
C VAL A 68 11.56 10.99 -15.02
N LYS A 69 11.59 11.50 -16.26
CA LYS A 69 10.93 12.75 -16.67
C LYS A 69 9.87 12.45 -17.73
N PRO A 70 8.81 13.28 -17.84
CA PRO A 70 7.81 13.12 -18.88
C PRO A 70 8.42 13.26 -20.28
N PRO A 71 7.76 12.70 -21.32
CA PRO A 71 6.44 12.05 -21.26
C PRO A 71 6.47 10.62 -20.69
N PHE A 72 5.50 10.24 -19.85
CA PHE A 72 5.41 8.89 -19.25
C PHE A 72 4.56 7.92 -20.07
N MET A 73 3.69 8.47 -20.90
CA MET A 73 2.98 7.79 -21.97
C MET A 73 2.77 8.77 -23.15
N ASP A 74 2.79 8.26 -24.38
CA ASP A 74 2.47 9.08 -25.55
C ASP A 74 0.98 9.40 -25.60
N LYS A 75 0.62 10.52 -26.21
CA LYS A 75 -0.77 10.98 -26.37
C LYS A 75 -1.50 10.24 -27.49
N TYR A 76 -0.76 9.59 -28.39
CA TYR A 76 -1.31 8.91 -29.57
C TYR A 76 -2.26 9.81 -30.37
N LEU A 77 -1.81 11.02 -30.70
CA LEU A 77 -2.60 11.96 -31.51
C LEU A 77 -2.84 11.48 -32.94
N VAL A 78 -2.07 10.48 -33.38
CA VAL A 78 -2.19 9.81 -34.67
C VAL A 78 -1.90 8.32 -34.48
N TYR A 79 -2.80 7.47 -34.96
CA TYR A 79 -2.63 6.02 -35.10
C TYR A 79 -3.54 5.54 -36.25
N ASP A 80 -3.35 4.31 -36.71
CA ASP A 80 -4.19 3.68 -37.74
C ASP A 80 -4.49 2.23 -37.36
N GLU A 81 -5.72 1.95 -36.89
CA GLU A 81 -6.15 0.60 -36.54
C GLU A 81 -6.24 -0.37 -37.72
N HIS A 82 -6.09 0.10 -38.96
CA HIS A 82 -6.14 -0.73 -40.17
C HIS A 82 -4.75 -1.02 -40.77
N ASP A 83 -3.67 -0.43 -40.25
CA ASP A 83 -2.31 -0.67 -40.72
C ASP A 83 -1.69 -1.93 -40.11
N LYS A 84 -2.05 -3.08 -40.68
CA LYS A 84 -1.58 -4.41 -40.26
C LYS A 84 -0.04 -4.52 -40.19
N ASP A 85 0.70 -3.80 -41.02
CA ASP A 85 2.16 -3.95 -41.12
C ASP A 85 2.89 -3.30 -39.95
N THR A 86 2.20 -2.44 -39.20
CA THR A 86 2.77 -1.68 -38.07
C THR A 86 2.01 -1.88 -36.76
N ILE A 87 1.09 -2.85 -36.72
CA ILE A 87 0.43 -3.33 -35.49
C ILE A 87 1.17 -4.56 -34.97
N TYR A 88 1.38 -4.65 -33.66
CA TYR A 88 2.04 -5.81 -33.04
C TYR A 88 1.06 -6.98 -32.81
N LEU A 89 0.75 -7.72 -33.88
CA LEU A 89 -0.20 -8.83 -33.84
C LEU A 89 0.29 -10.05 -33.04
N ASP A 90 1.59 -10.30 -32.96
CA ASP A 90 2.15 -11.41 -32.15
C ASP A 90 1.82 -11.26 -30.66
N PHE A 91 1.36 -10.09 -30.22
CA PHE A 91 0.80 -9.92 -28.87
C PHE A 91 -0.29 -10.95 -28.57
N PHE A 92 -1.14 -11.25 -29.57
CA PHE A 92 -2.31 -12.11 -29.47
C PHE A 92 -2.00 -13.60 -29.62
N ASP A 93 -0.74 -13.98 -29.86
CA ASP A 93 -0.35 -15.37 -30.03
C ASP A 93 -0.71 -16.22 -28.80
N GLY A 94 -1.46 -17.30 -29.03
CA GLY A 94 -1.93 -18.21 -27.99
C GLY A 94 -3.19 -17.76 -27.25
N LEU A 95 -3.71 -16.57 -27.53
CA LEU A 95 -4.95 -16.06 -26.95
C LEU A 95 -6.15 -16.50 -27.79
N LYS A 96 -7.28 -16.75 -27.12
CA LYS A 96 -8.56 -17.13 -27.77
C LYS A 96 -9.63 -16.06 -27.65
N ARG A 97 -9.47 -15.16 -26.68
CA ARG A 97 -10.49 -14.17 -26.34
C ARG A 97 -9.89 -12.88 -25.80
N MET A 98 -10.61 -11.80 -26.02
CA MET A 98 -10.39 -10.50 -25.42
C MET A 98 -11.63 -10.08 -24.62
N MET A 99 -11.44 -9.54 -23.42
CA MET A 99 -12.53 -8.98 -22.61
C MET A 99 -12.14 -7.57 -22.17
N PHE A 100 -13.08 -6.62 -22.13
CA PHE A 100 -12.81 -5.29 -21.61
C PHE A 100 -13.91 -4.69 -20.73
N GLU A 101 -13.54 -4.13 -19.58
CA GLU A 101 -14.47 -3.58 -18.58
C GLU A 101 -15.07 -2.22 -18.99
N GLU A 102 -14.28 -1.35 -19.64
CA GLU A 102 -14.65 0.03 -19.96
C GLU A 102 -14.71 0.25 -21.47
N LEU A 103 -15.82 0.79 -21.97
CA LEU A 103 -15.93 1.25 -23.35
C LEU A 103 -15.31 2.65 -23.50
N ASN A 104 -14.25 2.74 -24.32
CA ASN A 104 -13.54 3.98 -24.63
C ASN A 104 -12.88 3.88 -26.02
N GLU A 105 -12.24 4.96 -26.45
CA GLU A 105 -11.50 5.01 -27.72
C GLU A 105 -10.57 3.81 -27.94
N TYR A 106 -9.80 3.45 -26.92
CA TYR A 106 -8.75 2.44 -27.03
C TYR A 106 -9.31 1.03 -27.11
N THR A 107 -10.32 0.70 -26.29
CA THR A 107 -10.99 -0.61 -26.38
C THR A 107 -11.74 -0.77 -27.69
N ILE A 108 -12.32 0.30 -28.25
CA ILE A 108 -12.93 0.30 -29.59
C ILE A 108 -11.86 0.05 -30.67
N ALA A 109 -10.77 0.80 -30.66
CA ALA A 109 -9.70 0.67 -31.66
C ALA A 109 -9.06 -0.73 -31.63
N ILE A 110 -8.76 -1.27 -30.44
CA ILE A 110 -8.23 -2.64 -30.30
C ILE A 110 -9.26 -3.67 -30.76
N THR A 111 -10.55 -3.47 -30.48
CA THR A 111 -11.60 -4.38 -30.96
C THR A 111 -11.64 -4.44 -32.49
N LYS A 112 -11.50 -3.31 -33.18
CA LYS A 112 -11.37 -3.30 -34.66
C LYS A 112 -10.15 -4.12 -35.11
N VAL A 113 -8.98 -3.92 -34.51
CA VAL A 113 -7.76 -4.70 -34.80
C VAL A 113 -8.00 -6.20 -34.62
N VAL A 114 -8.60 -6.59 -33.50
CA VAL A 114 -8.87 -7.99 -33.17
C VAL A 114 -9.83 -8.63 -34.18
N LEU A 115 -10.91 -7.93 -34.53
CA LEU A 115 -11.90 -8.44 -35.48
C LEU A 115 -11.35 -8.48 -36.91
N ASP A 116 -10.51 -7.52 -37.31
CA ASP A 116 -9.97 -7.46 -38.68
C ASP A 116 -8.82 -8.44 -38.92
N PHE A 117 -7.97 -8.68 -37.91
CA PHE A 117 -6.67 -9.34 -38.12
C PHE A 117 -6.43 -10.61 -37.32
N THR A 118 -7.35 -11.01 -36.44
CA THR A 118 -7.21 -12.20 -35.61
C THR A 118 -8.49 -13.04 -35.59
N ASP A 119 -8.42 -14.23 -35.00
CA ASP A 119 -9.58 -15.11 -34.76
C ASP A 119 -10.10 -15.05 -33.32
N LEU A 120 -9.60 -14.13 -32.49
CA LEU A 120 -10.07 -13.99 -31.10
C LEU A 120 -11.52 -13.54 -31.09
N GLU A 121 -12.27 -13.97 -30.07
CA GLU A 121 -13.58 -13.36 -29.82
C GLU A 121 -13.48 -12.25 -28.77
N VAL A 122 -14.48 -11.39 -28.71
CA VAL A 122 -14.47 -10.16 -27.94
C VAL A 122 -15.70 -10.11 -27.05
N TRP A 123 -15.49 -9.88 -25.74
CA TRP A 123 -16.56 -9.74 -24.75
C TRP A 123 -16.51 -8.36 -24.11
N CYS A 124 -17.65 -7.70 -24.00
CA CYS A 124 -17.79 -6.41 -23.32
C CYS A 124 -19.13 -6.29 -22.60
N MET A 125 -19.24 -5.36 -21.67
CA MET A 125 -20.47 -5.15 -20.87
C MET A 125 -21.34 -3.98 -21.35
N ASP A 126 -20.83 -3.20 -22.30
CA ASP A 126 -21.46 -1.97 -22.77
C ASP A 126 -21.98 -2.15 -24.19
N ASP A 127 -23.31 -2.10 -24.37
CA ASP A 127 -23.97 -2.29 -25.66
C ASP A 127 -23.73 -1.14 -26.64
N ARG A 128 -23.28 0.02 -26.16
CA ARG A 128 -22.88 1.17 -26.98
C ARG A 128 -21.69 0.87 -27.90
N ILE A 129 -20.99 -0.25 -27.72
CA ILE A 129 -19.99 -0.74 -28.68
C ILE A 129 -20.57 -0.84 -30.10
N LEU A 130 -21.87 -1.16 -30.24
CA LEU A 130 -22.57 -1.29 -31.52
C LEU A 130 -22.75 0.03 -32.26
N TRP A 131 -22.51 1.17 -31.59
CA TRP A 131 -22.44 2.47 -32.27
C TRP A 131 -21.19 2.56 -33.16
N PHE A 132 -20.10 1.92 -32.74
CA PHE A 132 -18.77 2.03 -33.37
C PHE A 132 -18.39 0.82 -34.21
N ILE A 133 -18.98 -0.35 -33.92
CA ILE A 133 -18.65 -1.62 -34.56
C ILE A 133 -19.96 -2.30 -34.93
N ASP A 134 -20.10 -2.70 -36.20
CA ASP A 134 -21.29 -3.41 -36.64
C ASP A 134 -21.38 -4.80 -35.99
N GLU A 135 -22.60 -5.37 -35.95
CA GLU A 135 -22.81 -6.71 -35.40
C GLU A 135 -21.84 -7.74 -36.01
N ASN A 136 -21.14 -8.46 -35.13
CA ASN A 136 -20.14 -9.44 -35.50
C ASN A 136 -20.37 -10.73 -34.70
N PRO A 137 -20.32 -11.93 -35.31
CA PRO A 137 -20.54 -13.19 -34.59
C PRO A 137 -19.50 -13.45 -33.48
N ARG A 138 -18.36 -12.76 -33.50
CA ARG A 138 -17.32 -12.83 -32.47
C ARG A 138 -17.40 -11.71 -31.43
N LEU A 139 -18.38 -10.80 -31.51
CA LEU A 139 -18.58 -9.73 -30.53
C LEU A 139 -19.76 -10.08 -29.62
N HIS A 140 -19.47 -10.26 -28.32
CA HIS A 140 -20.41 -10.69 -27.30
C HIS A 140 -20.63 -9.58 -26.27
N ILE A 141 -21.86 -9.09 -26.16
CA ILE A 141 -22.26 -8.15 -25.12
C ILE A 141 -22.87 -8.94 -23.97
N VAL A 142 -22.28 -8.87 -22.79
CA VAL A 142 -22.62 -9.70 -21.63
C VAL A 142 -22.95 -8.86 -20.40
N GLU A 143 -23.87 -9.33 -19.56
CA GLU A 143 -24.17 -8.69 -18.27
C GLU A 143 -23.06 -8.93 -17.23
N GLU A 144 -22.32 -10.04 -17.36
CA GLU A 144 -21.20 -10.39 -16.49
C GLU A 144 -20.14 -11.17 -17.28
N PHE A 145 -18.87 -10.94 -16.97
CA PHE A 145 -17.78 -11.72 -17.56
C PHE A 145 -17.74 -13.16 -17.02
N PRO A 146 -17.28 -14.13 -17.83
CA PRO A 146 -16.99 -15.47 -17.36
C PRO A 146 -16.07 -15.49 -16.12
N GLU A 147 -16.27 -16.44 -15.21
CA GLU A 147 -15.46 -16.60 -13.99
C GLU A 147 -13.96 -16.75 -14.30
N ASP A 148 -13.63 -17.32 -15.47
CA ASP A 148 -12.28 -17.62 -15.93
C ASP A 148 -11.64 -16.48 -16.75
N LYS A 149 -12.11 -15.24 -16.60
CA LYS A 149 -11.59 -14.02 -17.28
C LYS A 149 -10.09 -13.75 -17.12
N PHE A 150 -9.42 -14.42 -16.17
CA PHE A 150 -7.97 -14.32 -15.94
C PHE A 150 -7.18 -15.54 -16.45
N ALA A 151 -7.79 -16.42 -17.24
CA ALA A 151 -7.10 -17.54 -17.88
C ALA A 151 -5.96 -17.04 -18.79
N ASP A 152 -4.90 -17.85 -18.92
CA ASP A 152 -3.71 -17.51 -19.72
C ASP A 152 -4.01 -17.33 -21.22
N ASP A 153 -5.17 -17.78 -21.71
CA ASP A 153 -5.64 -17.61 -23.08
C ASP A 153 -6.60 -16.42 -23.27
N CYS A 154 -6.75 -15.57 -22.26
CA CYS A 154 -7.62 -14.39 -22.26
C CYS A 154 -6.82 -13.09 -22.19
N PHE A 155 -7.06 -12.16 -23.11
CA PHE A 155 -6.61 -10.78 -22.98
C PHE A 155 -7.66 -9.95 -22.21
N TYR A 156 -7.39 -9.63 -20.95
CA TYR A 156 -8.28 -8.87 -20.08
C TYR A 156 -7.85 -7.41 -19.96
N ILE A 157 -8.66 -6.49 -20.50
CA ILE A 157 -8.48 -5.04 -20.40
C ILE A 157 -9.38 -4.50 -19.28
N GLN A 158 -8.79 -4.04 -18.19
CA GLN A 158 -9.53 -3.62 -17.00
C GLN A 158 -9.47 -2.10 -16.79
N GLU A 159 -10.43 -1.54 -16.07
CA GLU A 159 -10.44 -0.11 -15.69
C GLU A 159 -9.30 0.22 -14.71
N GLN A 160 -8.80 -0.80 -14.02
CA GLN A 160 -7.75 -0.69 -13.02
C GLN A 160 -6.37 -0.57 -13.67
N ILE A 161 -5.57 0.41 -13.23
CA ILE A 161 -4.20 0.63 -13.72
C ILE A 161 -3.37 -0.65 -13.54
N ARG A 162 -2.87 -1.23 -14.63
CA ARG A 162 -1.97 -2.38 -14.64
C ARG A 162 -1.02 -2.30 -15.84
N VAL A 163 0.28 -2.40 -15.56
CA VAL A 163 1.37 -2.38 -16.56
C VAL A 163 1.74 -3.75 -17.11
N GLY A 164 1.26 -4.85 -16.51
CA GLY A 164 1.74 -6.21 -16.76
C GLY A 164 3.14 -6.50 -16.20
N MET A 165 3.97 -5.49 -15.90
CA MET A 165 5.30 -5.68 -15.28
C MET A 165 5.24 -6.16 -13.82
N GLU A 166 4.16 -5.84 -13.10
CA GLU A 166 4.07 -6.05 -11.65
C GLU A 166 4.06 -7.53 -11.28
N ASP A 167 3.34 -8.33 -12.07
CA ASP A 167 3.18 -9.78 -11.94
C ASP A 167 3.70 -10.55 -13.16
N ASN A 168 4.31 -9.85 -14.12
CA ASN A 168 4.76 -10.37 -15.41
C ASN A 168 3.62 -10.98 -16.25
N ASN A 169 2.38 -10.54 -16.05
CA ASN A 169 1.21 -10.97 -16.81
C ASN A 169 0.72 -9.84 -17.73
N PHE A 170 1.19 -9.83 -18.97
CA PHE A 170 0.77 -8.89 -20.00
C PHE A 170 -0.58 -9.22 -20.65
N ASN A 171 -1.18 -10.37 -20.32
CA ASN A 171 -2.53 -10.68 -20.76
C ASN A 171 -3.58 -9.93 -19.92
N ARG A 172 -3.15 -9.16 -18.91
CA ARG A 172 -4.02 -8.34 -18.09
C ARG A 172 -3.47 -6.92 -17.96
N LEU A 173 -4.09 -5.96 -18.66
CA LEU A 173 -3.60 -4.58 -18.78
C LEU A 173 -4.71 -3.57 -18.52
N SER A 174 -4.37 -2.31 -18.21
CA SER A 174 -5.34 -1.20 -18.30
C SER A 174 -5.52 -0.72 -19.73
N ASN A 175 -6.52 0.13 -19.98
CA ASN A 175 -6.83 0.69 -21.30
C ASN A 175 -5.59 1.27 -22.00
N THR A 176 -4.89 2.19 -21.35
CA THR A 176 -3.70 2.85 -21.93
C THR A 176 -2.57 1.86 -22.22
N TYR A 177 -2.31 0.91 -21.31
CA TYR A 177 -1.24 -0.08 -21.50
C TYR A 177 -1.57 -1.12 -22.56
N ALA A 178 -2.82 -1.55 -22.63
CA ALA A 178 -3.32 -2.41 -23.70
C ALA A 178 -3.09 -1.75 -25.06
N PHE A 179 -3.55 -0.50 -25.21
CA PHE A 179 -3.39 0.25 -26.45
C PHE A 179 -1.91 0.42 -26.84
N HIS A 180 -1.07 0.85 -25.89
CA HIS A 180 0.36 1.00 -26.12
C HIS A 180 0.99 -0.31 -26.61
N ASN A 181 0.65 -1.45 -26.01
CA ASN A 181 1.20 -2.76 -26.38
C ASN A 181 0.84 -3.21 -27.80
N ILE A 182 -0.31 -2.79 -28.33
CA ILE A 182 -0.74 -3.13 -29.70
C ILE A 182 -0.17 -2.14 -30.73
N PHE A 183 -0.11 -0.85 -30.39
CA PHE A 183 0.23 0.23 -31.32
C PHE A 183 1.66 0.80 -31.19
N PHE A 184 2.52 0.25 -30.32
CA PHE A 184 3.87 0.81 -30.14
C PHE A 184 4.75 0.75 -31.41
N ILE A 185 4.52 -0.20 -32.32
CA ILE A 185 5.29 -0.31 -33.57
C ILE A 185 5.01 0.90 -34.48
N GLN A 186 3.75 1.31 -34.64
CA GLN A 186 3.38 2.57 -35.31
C GLN A 186 4.07 3.78 -34.66
N TRP A 187 4.05 3.82 -33.33
CA TRP A 187 4.66 4.91 -32.58
C TRP A 187 6.17 5.02 -32.81
N ILE A 188 6.92 3.91 -32.78
CA ILE A 188 8.37 3.95 -33.02
C ILE A 188 8.71 4.25 -34.49
N LEU A 189 7.91 3.74 -35.44
CA LEU A 189 8.17 3.92 -36.87
C LEU A 189 7.75 5.31 -37.37
N ASN A 190 6.72 5.90 -36.76
CA ASN A 190 6.18 7.22 -37.10
C ASN A 190 5.99 7.42 -38.62
N GLY A 191 5.27 6.48 -39.26
CA GLY A 191 4.97 6.48 -40.69
C GLY A 191 6.08 5.94 -41.60
N LYS A 192 7.15 5.35 -41.05
CA LYS A 192 8.22 4.67 -41.80
C LYS A 192 8.04 3.15 -41.78
N SER A 193 8.87 2.43 -42.53
CA SER A 193 8.92 0.96 -42.55
C SER A 193 10.25 0.46 -41.99
N PHE A 194 10.25 -0.69 -41.31
CA PHE A 194 11.47 -1.36 -40.85
C PHE A 194 12.49 -1.58 -41.97
N THR A 195 12.03 -1.84 -43.20
CA THR A 195 12.90 -2.07 -44.37
C THR A 195 13.79 -0.88 -44.75
N GLN A 196 13.47 0.32 -44.26
CA GLN A 196 14.29 1.52 -44.47
C GLN A 196 15.53 1.55 -43.56
N PHE A 197 15.56 0.70 -42.53
CA PHE A 197 16.58 0.71 -41.51
C PHE A 197 17.43 -0.56 -41.57
N LYS A 198 18.72 -0.40 -41.28
CA LYS A 198 19.66 -1.50 -41.01
C LYS A 198 19.92 -1.66 -39.52
N TYR A 199 19.83 -0.54 -38.79
CA TYR A 199 20.18 -0.44 -37.40
C TYR A 199 19.02 0.05 -36.56
N ILE A 200 19.06 -0.26 -35.27
CA ILE A 200 18.22 0.34 -34.24
C ILE A 200 19.08 0.90 -33.13
N THR A 201 18.68 2.04 -32.58
CA THR A 201 19.28 2.65 -31.41
C THR A 201 18.19 3.18 -30.47
N MET A 202 18.57 3.48 -29.23
CA MET A 202 17.66 4.04 -28.22
C MET A 202 18.33 5.15 -27.44
N PRO A 203 17.53 5.99 -26.75
CA PRO A 203 18.04 6.91 -25.76
C PRO A 203 18.66 6.11 -24.62
N ILE A 204 19.97 6.28 -24.39
CA ILE A 204 20.67 5.69 -23.26
C ILE A 204 20.93 6.79 -22.25
N SER A 205 20.48 6.60 -21.01
CA SER A 205 20.76 7.54 -19.93
C SER A 205 22.18 7.35 -19.39
N ASN A 206 22.80 8.44 -18.95
CA ASN A 206 24.08 8.41 -18.22
C ASN A 206 23.94 7.96 -16.76
N VAL A 207 22.74 7.53 -16.39
CA VAL A 207 22.36 7.08 -15.06
C VAL A 207 22.42 5.56 -14.94
N GLY A 208 22.23 4.83 -16.06
CA GLY A 208 22.19 3.37 -16.07
C GLY A 208 23.51 2.73 -15.62
N GLY A 209 23.41 1.73 -14.73
CA GLY A 209 24.52 0.81 -14.43
C GLY A 209 24.88 -0.07 -15.63
N ILE A 210 26.14 -0.43 -15.79
CA ILE A 210 26.64 -1.18 -16.96
C ILE A 210 25.86 -2.50 -17.18
N GLY A 211 25.50 -3.23 -16.12
CA GLY A 211 24.72 -4.47 -16.24
C GLY A 211 23.31 -4.24 -16.81
N ALA A 212 22.67 -3.12 -16.45
CA ALA A 212 21.38 -2.73 -17.02
C ALA A 212 21.51 -2.40 -18.51
N LEU A 213 22.57 -1.69 -18.89
CA LEU A 213 22.84 -1.33 -20.28
C LEU A 213 23.13 -2.57 -21.16
N LEU A 214 23.95 -3.50 -20.67
CA LEU A 214 24.28 -4.74 -21.39
C LEU A 214 23.08 -5.69 -21.50
N SER A 215 22.32 -5.86 -20.42
CA SER A 215 21.08 -6.65 -20.45
C SER A 215 20.06 -6.02 -21.40
N GLY A 216 19.90 -4.69 -21.35
CA GLY A 216 19.12 -3.92 -22.30
C GLY A 216 19.57 -4.24 -23.73
N TYR A 217 20.81 -3.95 -24.08
CA TYR A 217 21.41 -4.24 -25.39
C TYR A 217 21.05 -5.64 -25.91
N LYS A 218 21.21 -6.68 -25.08
CA LYS A 218 20.88 -8.06 -25.47
C LYS A 218 19.41 -8.28 -25.73
N ARG A 219 18.51 -7.69 -24.93
CA ARG A 219 17.07 -7.71 -25.22
C ARG A 219 16.79 -7.07 -26.57
N TYR A 220 17.36 -5.89 -26.84
CA TYR A 220 17.15 -5.19 -28.11
C TYR A 220 17.67 -5.95 -29.31
N GLN A 221 18.88 -6.48 -29.19
CA GLN A 221 19.49 -7.30 -30.23
C GLN A 221 18.53 -8.44 -30.60
N ARG A 222 18.03 -9.19 -29.62
CA ARG A 222 17.09 -10.30 -29.87
C ARG A 222 15.74 -9.84 -30.40
N ALA A 223 15.15 -8.83 -29.79
CA ALA A 223 13.81 -8.35 -30.13
C ALA A 223 13.73 -7.87 -31.59
N PHE A 224 14.74 -7.11 -32.03
CA PHE A 224 14.73 -6.48 -33.35
C PHE A 224 15.51 -7.24 -34.42
N GLU A 225 16.24 -8.30 -34.04
CA GLU A 225 16.79 -9.26 -35.01
C GLU A 225 15.67 -9.93 -35.83
N TYR A 226 14.49 -10.12 -35.23
CA TYR A 226 13.28 -10.56 -35.95
C TYR A 226 12.92 -9.65 -37.14
N PHE A 227 13.13 -8.34 -36.99
CA PHE A 227 12.91 -7.34 -38.05
C PHE A 227 14.16 -7.08 -38.91
N GLY A 228 15.22 -7.88 -38.74
CA GLY A 228 16.48 -7.74 -39.47
C GLY A 228 17.34 -6.54 -39.05
N LEU A 229 17.04 -5.89 -37.92
CA LEU A 229 17.80 -4.74 -37.44
C LEU A 229 18.90 -5.15 -36.47
N LYS A 230 20.06 -4.49 -36.59
CA LYS A 230 21.17 -4.64 -35.63
C LYS A 230 21.18 -3.48 -34.65
N PHE A 231 21.49 -3.74 -33.39
CA PHE A 231 21.68 -2.66 -32.43
C PHE A 231 22.93 -1.82 -32.76
N SER A 232 22.82 -0.50 -32.64
CA SER A 232 23.95 0.43 -32.69
C SER A 232 23.87 1.41 -31.52
N ALA A 233 25.00 1.61 -30.82
CA ALA A 233 25.09 2.59 -29.75
C ALA A 233 24.83 4.02 -30.28
N PRO A 234 24.09 4.86 -29.53
CA PRO A 234 23.75 6.22 -29.95
C PRO A 234 24.95 7.17 -29.93
N ASP A 235 25.99 6.87 -29.14
CA ASP A 235 27.24 7.63 -29.04
C ASP A 235 28.40 6.75 -29.55
N LYS A 236 29.28 7.33 -30.37
CA LYS A 236 30.40 6.63 -31.01
C LYS A 236 31.57 6.32 -30.07
N ASP A 237 31.66 7.06 -28.97
CA ASP A 237 32.75 7.02 -27.99
C ASP A 237 32.28 6.53 -26.61
N HIS A 238 30.97 6.45 -26.38
CA HIS A 238 30.38 6.05 -25.09
C HIS A 238 29.19 5.09 -25.23
N PHE A 239 28.98 4.31 -24.19
CA PHE A 239 27.75 3.54 -23.99
C PHE A 239 27.14 3.97 -22.64
N GLY A 240 26.22 4.94 -22.69
CA GLY A 240 25.81 5.68 -21.49
C GLY A 240 26.99 6.46 -20.91
N LYS A 241 27.25 6.30 -19.60
CA LYS A 241 28.41 6.94 -18.96
C LYS A 241 29.76 6.26 -19.22
N TYR A 242 29.77 5.06 -19.81
CA TYR A 242 30.98 4.23 -19.93
C TYR A 242 31.73 4.52 -21.24
N PRO A 243 33.02 4.87 -21.19
CA PRO A 243 33.83 5.07 -22.39
C PRO A 243 33.97 3.78 -23.20
N ARG A 244 33.97 3.90 -24.54
CA ARG A 244 34.12 2.78 -25.47
C ARG A 244 35.32 1.88 -25.16
N LYS A 245 36.48 2.47 -24.85
CA LYS A 245 37.70 1.73 -24.50
C LYS A 245 37.51 0.82 -23.28
N LEU A 246 36.75 1.26 -22.29
CA LEU A 246 36.44 0.47 -21.10
C LEU A 246 35.52 -0.69 -21.49
N VAL A 247 34.47 -0.41 -22.27
CA VAL A 247 33.51 -1.44 -22.69
C VAL A 247 34.18 -2.52 -23.53
N GLU A 248 34.95 -2.14 -24.55
CA GLU A 248 35.67 -3.09 -25.42
C GLU A 248 36.78 -3.86 -24.69
N ARG A 249 37.30 -3.34 -23.58
CA ARG A 249 38.31 -4.01 -22.75
C ARG A 249 37.73 -5.18 -21.97
N TYR A 250 36.52 -5.03 -21.41
CA TYR A 250 35.94 -6.00 -20.47
C TYR A 250 34.79 -6.81 -21.08
N PHE A 251 34.19 -6.37 -22.18
CA PHE A 251 32.99 -6.99 -22.76
C PHE A 251 33.14 -7.31 -24.25
N SER A 252 32.66 -8.50 -24.62
CA SER A 252 32.61 -9.02 -25.99
C SER A 252 31.28 -8.65 -26.66
N VAL A 253 31.06 -7.34 -26.89
CA VAL A 253 29.81 -6.82 -27.45
C VAL A 253 30.02 -6.04 -28.75
N ASN A 254 29.11 -6.23 -29.71
CA ASN A 254 29.14 -5.51 -30.97
C ASN A 254 28.13 -4.34 -30.92
N LEU A 255 28.60 -3.19 -30.44
CA LEU A 255 27.76 -2.00 -30.21
C LEU A 255 27.98 -0.90 -31.25
N TRP A 256 29.17 -0.78 -31.83
CA TRP A 256 29.54 0.34 -32.71
C TRP A 256 29.69 -0.14 -34.15
N ASN A 257 28.72 0.21 -35.00
CA ASN A 257 28.74 -0.11 -36.43
C ASN A 257 29.22 1.10 -37.23
N GLU A 258 30.27 0.94 -38.05
CA GLU A 258 30.92 2.06 -38.74
C GLU A 258 30.04 2.73 -39.81
N ASP A 259 29.09 1.99 -40.41
CA ASP A 259 28.16 2.50 -41.43
C ASP A 259 26.79 2.93 -40.88
N ALA A 260 26.61 2.98 -39.55
CA ALA A 260 25.38 3.49 -38.95
C ALA A 260 25.27 5.02 -39.13
N SER A 261 24.10 5.48 -39.59
CA SER A 261 23.78 6.89 -39.81
C SER A 261 22.34 7.20 -39.40
N ASP A 262 22.00 8.48 -39.30
CA ASP A 262 20.65 8.93 -38.95
C ASP A 262 19.58 8.49 -39.97
N GLU A 263 19.99 8.24 -41.22
CA GLU A 263 19.11 7.81 -42.31
C GLU A 263 18.83 6.30 -42.27
N ASN A 264 19.75 5.47 -41.77
CA ASN A 264 19.63 4.01 -41.78
C ASN A 264 19.45 3.39 -40.37
N THR A 265 19.31 4.22 -39.34
CA THR A 265 19.13 3.81 -37.94
C THR A 265 17.77 4.24 -37.41
N LEU A 266 16.93 3.29 -37.02
CA LEU A 266 15.67 3.55 -36.32
C LEU A 266 15.98 4.00 -34.89
N LYS A 267 15.47 5.16 -34.48
CA LYS A 267 15.62 5.70 -33.12
C LYS A 267 14.34 5.43 -32.34
N VAL A 268 14.42 4.64 -31.28
CA VAL A 268 13.30 4.52 -30.31
C VAL A 268 13.06 5.90 -29.69
N PRO A 269 11.83 6.44 -29.70
CA PRO A 269 11.60 7.81 -29.23
C PRO A 269 11.81 7.97 -27.72
N ASP A 270 11.32 7.02 -26.93
CA ASP A 270 11.39 7.06 -25.47
C ASP A 270 11.60 5.66 -24.87
N ILE A 271 12.57 5.53 -23.96
CA ILE A 271 12.92 4.25 -23.34
C ILE A 271 11.88 3.79 -22.32
N VAL A 272 11.28 4.72 -21.57
CA VAL A 272 10.34 4.43 -20.47
C VAL A 272 9.06 3.82 -21.04
N MET A 273 8.55 4.38 -22.13
CA MET A 273 7.39 3.82 -22.82
C MET A 273 7.72 2.45 -23.40
N PHE A 274 8.85 2.32 -24.10
CA PHE A 274 9.20 1.07 -24.75
C PHE A 274 9.32 -0.11 -23.78
N VAL A 275 9.91 0.12 -22.59
CA VAL A 275 10.01 -0.94 -21.57
C VAL A 275 8.67 -1.37 -21.00
N LYS A 276 7.56 -0.67 -21.24
CA LYS A 276 6.18 -1.02 -20.85
C LYS A 276 5.49 -2.00 -21.80
N THR A 277 6.21 -2.53 -22.78
CA THR A 277 5.68 -3.49 -23.73
C THR A 277 5.97 -4.94 -23.34
N LYS A 278 5.02 -5.85 -23.60
CA LYS A 278 5.22 -7.31 -23.64
C LYS A 278 6.37 -7.66 -24.56
N PHE A 279 6.44 -6.96 -25.71
CA PHE A 279 7.49 -7.12 -26.70
C PHE A 279 8.89 -6.99 -26.11
N TYR A 280 9.14 -6.01 -25.22
CA TYR A 280 10.43 -5.87 -24.54
C TYR A 280 10.62 -6.84 -23.38
N ASN A 281 9.59 -7.05 -22.55
CA ASN A 281 9.73 -7.79 -21.29
C ASN A 281 9.79 -9.30 -21.48
N MET A 282 9.17 -9.83 -22.53
CA MET A 282 9.21 -11.26 -22.82
C MET A 282 10.53 -11.70 -23.48
N GLN A 283 11.43 -10.75 -23.78
CA GLN A 283 12.74 -11.05 -24.35
C GLN A 283 13.72 -11.41 -23.24
N PRO A 284 14.43 -12.55 -23.33
CA PRO A 284 15.43 -12.91 -22.35
C PRO A 284 16.60 -11.93 -22.39
N GLY A 285 16.73 -11.08 -21.36
CA GLY A 285 17.84 -10.13 -21.19
C GLY A 285 19.10 -10.73 -20.59
N LEU A 286 19.48 -11.92 -21.07
CA LEU A 286 20.54 -12.75 -20.50
C LEU A 286 21.91 -12.15 -20.87
N VAL A 287 22.61 -11.65 -19.85
CA VAL A 287 24.06 -11.41 -19.88
C VAL A 287 24.69 -12.77 -19.58
N ASP A 288 24.92 -13.57 -20.61
CA ASP A 288 25.62 -14.85 -20.50
C ASP A 288 27.14 -14.65 -20.62
N LYS A 289 27.92 -15.72 -20.48
CA LYS A 289 29.38 -15.62 -20.52
C LYS A 289 29.92 -15.07 -21.84
N SER A 290 29.17 -15.16 -22.94
CA SER A 290 29.60 -14.69 -24.25
C SER A 290 29.74 -13.17 -24.34
N VAL A 291 29.20 -12.41 -23.39
CA VAL A 291 29.34 -10.94 -23.39
C VAL A 291 30.54 -10.47 -22.58
N ILE A 292 31.23 -11.36 -21.88
CA ILE A 292 32.43 -11.04 -21.09
C ILE A 292 33.66 -11.33 -21.97
N ALA A 293 34.67 -10.47 -21.91
CA ALA A 293 35.94 -10.73 -22.60
C ALA A 293 36.67 -11.91 -21.96
N ASP A 294 37.23 -12.81 -22.78
CA ASP A 294 37.87 -14.06 -22.31
C ASP A 294 38.92 -13.80 -21.22
N LYS A 295 39.81 -12.82 -21.44
CA LYS A 295 40.82 -12.43 -20.46
C LYS A 295 40.22 -11.98 -19.12
N PHE A 296 39.13 -11.22 -19.15
CA PHE A 296 38.48 -10.75 -17.93
C PHE A 296 37.80 -11.91 -17.18
N MET A 297 37.26 -12.88 -17.92
CA MET A 297 36.70 -14.11 -17.36
C MET A 297 37.76 -14.97 -16.67
N GLU A 298 38.93 -15.14 -17.31
CA GLU A 298 40.08 -15.87 -16.74
C GLU A 298 40.54 -15.23 -15.42
N GLU A 299 40.68 -13.90 -15.36
CA GLU A 299 41.04 -13.17 -14.14
C GLU A 299 40.03 -13.40 -13.00
N MET A 300 38.72 -13.42 -13.31
CA MET A 300 37.67 -13.69 -12.32
C MET A 300 37.64 -15.15 -11.86
N ASP A 301 37.95 -16.10 -12.75
CA ASP A 301 38.07 -17.52 -12.40
C ASP A 301 39.24 -17.77 -11.45
N GLU A 302 40.42 -17.19 -11.74
CA GLU A 302 41.59 -17.27 -10.85
C GLU A 302 41.28 -16.71 -9.45
N TYR A 303 40.56 -15.58 -9.39
CA TYR A 303 40.14 -14.99 -8.13
C TYR A 303 39.18 -15.91 -7.35
N TYR A 304 38.17 -16.48 -8.02
CA TYR A 304 37.22 -17.38 -7.39
C TYR A 304 37.93 -18.59 -6.76
N ASP A 305 38.80 -19.24 -7.53
CA ASP A 305 39.52 -20.44 -7.11
C ASP A 305 40.46 -20.14 -5.92
N ALA A 306 41.10 -18.97 -5.91
CA ALA A 306 41.98 -18.54 -4.82
C ALA A 306 41.23 -18.27 -3.50
N VAL A 307 40.00 -17.76 -3.57
CA VAL A 307 39.23 -17.33 -2.38
C VAL A 307 38.34 -18.43 -1.82
N PHE A 308 37.67 -19.20 -2.69
CA PHE A 308 36.65 -20.17 -2.29
C PHE A 308 37.11 -21.63 -2.45
N GLY A 309 37.93 -21.92 -3.47
CA GLY A 309 38.33 -23.29 -3.81
C GLY A 309 37.12 -24.20 -3.97
N GLU A 310 37.16 -25.40 -3.38
CA GLU A 310 36.07 -26.39 -3.46
C GLU A 310 34.99 -26.26 -2.36
N LYS A 311 35.00 -25.17 -1.56
CA LYS A 311 34.05 -25.02 -0.44
C LYS A 311 32.65 -24.74 -0.94
N ARG A 312 31.66 -25.39 -0.31
CA ARG A 312 30.25 -25.12 -0.61
C ARG A 312 29.87 -23.71 -0.18
N THR A 313 29.55 -22.86 -1.14
CA THR A 313 29.39 -21.42 -0.91
C THR A 313 27.97 -20.96 -1.24
N LEU A 314 27.36 -20.24 -0.30
CA LEU A 314 26.10 -19.52 -0.49
C LEU A 314 26.40 -18.09 -0.97
N GLY A 315 26.01 -17.78 -2.20
CA GLY A 315 26.07 -16.43 -2.75
C GLY A 315 24.88 -15.60 -2.26
N ILE A 316 25.14 -14.39 -1.76
CA ILE A 316 24.11 -13.46 -1.29
C ILE A 316 24.32 -12.10 -1.93
N LEU A 317 23.31 -11.60 -2.62
CA LEU A 317 23.24 -10.23 -3.13
C LEU A 317 22.26 -9.41 -2.28
N ILE A 318 22.76 -8.35 -1.64
CA ILE A 318 21.92 -7.39 -0.92
C ILE A 318 22.14 -6.01 -1.53
N ARG A 319 21.07 -5.40 -2.03
CA ARG A 319 21.06 -4.04 -2.59
C ARG A 319 20.63 -3.03 -1.53
N GLY A 320 21.39 -1.94 -1.38
CA GLY A 320 21.19 -0.91 -0.36
C GLY A 320 21.31 0.50 -0.94
N THR A 321 21.89 1.44 -0.20
CA THR A 321 22.23 2.81 -0.62
C THR A 321 21.13 3.50 -1.44
N ASP A 322 21.25 3.57 -2.77
CA ASP A 322 20.28 4.20 -3.67
C ASP A 322 18.92 3.51 -3.67
N TYR A 323 18.84 2.18 -3.53
CA TYR A 323 17.56 1.46 -3.36
C TYR A 323 16.81 1.91 -2.10
N ILE A 324 17.54 2.25 -1.04
CA ILE A 324 16.98 2.76 0.22
C ILE A 324 16.70 4.26 0.11
N ALA A 325 17.64 5.05 -0.43
CA ALA A 325 17.56 6.50 -0.50
C ALA A 325 16.47 7.01 -1.45
N THR A 326 16.19 6.27 -2.53
CA THR A 326 15.13 6.60 -3.50
C THR A 326 13.75 6.12 -3.08
N GLY A 327 13.64 5.29 -2.03
CA GLY A 327 12.36 4.79 -1.54
C GLY A 327 11.63 3.88 -2.53
N LEU A 328 12.36 3.07 -3.31
CA LEU A 328 11.76 2.18 -4.31
C LEU A 328 10.69 1.28 -3.69
N SER A 329 9.54 1.22 -4.35
CA SER A 329 8.34 0.50 -3.89
C SER A 329 8.06 -0.73 -4.75
N GLY A 330 6.99 -1.46 -4.41
CA GLY A 330 6.54 -2.64 -5.14
C GLY A 330 7.61 -3.74 -5.22
N THR A 331 7.77 -4.37 -6.39
CA THR A 331 8.70 -5.48 -6.58
C THR A 331 10.17 -5.12 -6.29
N ARG A 332 10.52 -3.83 -6.35
CA ARG A 332 11.87 -3.29 -6.14
C ARG A 332 12.22 -3.05 -4.66
N LYS A 333 11.26 -3.16 -3.74
CA LYS A 333 11.52 -3.03 -2.30
C LYS A 333 12.41 -4.18 -1.83
N MET A 334 13.57 -3.84 -1.26
CA MET A 334 14.59 -4.80 -0.81
C MET A 334 14.32 -5.28 0.63
N ALA A 335 14.57 -6.56 0.88
CA ALA A 335 14.69 -7.11 2.22
C ALA A 335 15.89 -6.52 2.93
N ASN A 336 15.69 -6.13 4.20
CA ASN A 336 16.80 -5.72 5.04
C ASN A 336 17.57 -6.94 5.59
N VAL A 337 18.73 -6.71 6.19
CA VAL A 337 19.59 -7.78 6.72
C VAL A 337 18.86 -8.61 7.78
N GLU A 338 18.13 -7.96 8.70
CA GLU A 338 17.38 -8.65 9.77
C GLU A 338 16.35 -9.65 9.21
N GLN A 339 15.64 -9.25 8.14
CA GLN A 339 14.66 -10.10 7.46
C GLN A 339 15.30 -11.29 6.75
N MET A 340 16.53 -11.16 6.25
CA MET A 340 17.21 -12.22 5.51
C MET A 340 17.91 -13.25 6.42
N ILE A 341 18.37 -12.85 7.61
CA ILE A 341 19.16 -13.69 8.52
C ILE A 341 18.53 -15.08 8.79
N PRO A 342 17.22 -15.19 9.11
CA PRO A 342 16.60 -16.49 9.38
C PRO A 342 16.75 -17.47 8.22
N THR A 343 16.44 -17.04 6.99
CA THR A 343 16.56 -17.86 5.78
C THR A 343 18.00 -18.22 5.48
N ILE A 344 18.94 -17.28 5.67
CA ILE A 344 20.37 -17.54 5.47
C ILE A 344 20.87 -18.62 6.44
N ARG A 345 20.57 -18.48 7.74
CA ARG A 345 20.95 -19.47 8.77
C ARG A 345 20.33 -20.84 8.50
N GLN A 346 19.06 -20.86 8.08
CA GLN A 346 18.38 -22.08 7.68
C GLN A 346 19.13 -22.76 6.53
N TRP A 347 19.42 -22.05 5.44
CA TRP A 347 20.11 -22.66 4.29
C TRP A 347 21.52 -23.12 4.61
N MET A 348 22.27 -22.34 5.39
CA MET A 348 23.60 -22.73 5.87
C MET A 348 23.55 -24.06 6.65
N THR A 349 22.53 -24.21 7.51
CA THR A 349 22.37 -25.40 8.38
C THR A 349 21.82 -26.60 7.62
N ASP A 350 20.67 -26.44 6.96
CA ASP A 350 19.90 -27.52 6.34
C ASP A 350 20.59 -28.09 5.09
N TYR A 351 21.39 -27.28 4.39
CA TYR A 351 22.05 -27.65 3.14
C TYR A 351 23.58 -27.70 3.22
N GLY A 352 24.16 -27.39 4.39
CA GLY A 352 25.58 -27.58 4.67
C GLY A 352 26.51 -26.66 3.88
N TYR A 353 26.13 -25.39 3.68
CA TYR A 353 27.06 -24.40 3.10
C TYR A 353 28.10 -23.98 4.15
N GLU A 354 29.37 -23.93 3.77
CA GLU A 354 30.51 -23.65 4.65
C GLU A 354 30.92 -22.18 4.65
N LYS A 355 30.56 -21.47 3.57
CA LYS A 355 30.95 -20.08 3.32
C LYS A 355 29.79 -19.27 2.76
N ILE A 356 29.84 -17.98 3.03
CA ILE A 356 28.96 -16.99 2.42
C ILE A 356 29.82 -16.07 1.56
N PHE A 357 29.42 -15.83 0.31
CA PHE A 357 29.90 -14.70 -0.46
C PHE A 357 28.85 -13.60 -0.47
N LEU A 358 29.18 -12.44 0.08
CA LEU A 358 28.30 -11.28 0.09
C LEU A 358 28.70 -10.26 -0.98
N ALA A 359 27.78 -10.01 -1.90
CA ALA A 359 27.80 -8.86 -2.80
C ALA A 359 26.89 -7.76 -2.24
N THR A 360 27.47 -6.60 -1.93
CA THR A 360 26.75 -5.38 -1.55
C THR A 360 27.62 -4.16 -1.84
N GLU A 361 27.02 -3.14 -2.43
CA GLU A 361 27.57 -1.79 -2.56
C GLU A 361 27.50 -0.96 -1.27
N ASP A 362 26.73 -1.44 -0.29
CA ASP A 362 26.35 -0.71 0.93
C ASP A 362 27.24 -1.10 2.13
N ALA A 363 27.87 -0.09 2.73
CA ALA A 363 28.76 -0.25 3.87
C ALA A 363 28.03 -0.66 5.16
N ASP A 364 26.80 -0.19 5.36
CA ASP A 364 26.00 -0.47 6.55
C ASP A 364 25.51 -1.93 6.53
N ILE A 365 25.11 -2.42 5.36
CA ILE A 365 24.77 -3.84 5.14
C ILE A 365 25.99 -4.74 5.37
N LEU A 366 27.16 -4.37 4.83
CA LEU A 366 28.38 -5.15 5.06
C LEU A 366 28.70 -5.25 6.56
N SER A 367 28.55 -4.16 7.30
CA SER A 367 28.77 -4.11 8.75
C SER A 367 27.81 -5.05 9.49
N GLN A 368 26.52 -4.98 9.18
CA GLN A 368 25.49 -5.84 9.79
C GLN A 368 25.75 -7.33 9.50
N MET A 369 26.05 -7.68 8.24
CA MET A 369 26.35 -9.06 7.85
C MET A 369 27.65 -9.58 8.47
N ARG A 370 28.69 -8.74 8.61
CA ARG A 370 29.94 -9.10 9.31
C ARG A 370 29.71 -9.34 10.80
N LYS A 371 28.88 -8.53 11.45
CA LYS A 371 28.50 -8.72 12.86
C LYS A 371 27.84 -10.08 13.08
N GLU A 372 27.02 -10.50 12.12
CA GLU A 372 26.25 -11.73 12.18
C GLU A 372 27.06 -12.99 11.81
N PHE A 373 27.76 -12.99 10.68
CA PHE A 373 28.40 -14.19 10.14
C PHE A 373 29.94 -14.22 10.27
N GLY A 374 30.56 -13.12 10.71
CA GLY A 374 31.98 -13.04 11.02
C GLY A 374 32.89 -13.60 9.91
N LYS A 375 33.72 -14.59 10.28
CA LYS A 375 34.72 -15.22 9.39
C LYS A 375 34.13 -16.22 8.38
N THR A 376 32.85 -16.56 8.50
CA THR A 376 32.15 -17.44 7.56
C THR A 376 31.83 -16.71 6.25
N MET A 377 31.79 -15.38 6.30
CA MET A 377 31.51 -14.54 5.14
C MET A 377 32.78 -13.96 4.51
N VAL A 378 32.77 -13.86 3.18
CA VAL A 378 33.72 -13.12 2.37
C VAL A 378 32.96 -12.09 1.54
N ALA A 379 33.56 -10.93 1.32
CA ALA A 379 33.04 -9.88 0.43
C ALA A 379 34.23 -9.26 -0.31
N LEU A 380 33.99 -8.74 -1.52
CA LEU A 380 35.04 -8.07 -2.29
C LEU A 380 35.63 -6.88 -1.52
N SER A 381 36.93 -6.67 -1.67
CA SER A 381 37.58 -5.45 -1.21
C SER A 381 37.29 -4.34 -2.22
N GLN A 382 36.36 -3.46 -1.88
CA GLN A 382 35.94 -2.33 -2.71
C GLN A 382 35.57 -1.16 -1.80
N GLN A 383 35.63 0.06 -2.34
CA GLN A 383 35.01 1.22 -1.69
C GLN A 383 33.49 1.05 -1.67
N ARG A 384 32.84 1.50 -0.60
CA ARG A 384 31.39 1.38 -0.38
C ARG A 384 30.85 2.66 0.21
N LEU A 385 29.60 2.96 -0.11
CA LEU A 385 28.86 4.09 0.44
C LEU A 385 27.96 3.62 1.59
N SER A 386 27.74 4.48 2.58
CA SER A 386 26.66 4.35 3.54
C SER A 386 25.41 5.04 3.00
N ARG A 387 24.23 4.65 3.50
CA ARG A 387 22.98 5.38 3.22
C ARG A 387 23.11 6.87 3.57
N ASN A 388 23.85 7.19 4.64
CA ASN A 388 23.99 8.57 5.13
C ASN A 388 24.85 9.46 4.21
N ASP A 389 25.59 8.86 3.27
CA ASP A 389 26.36 9.62 2.27
C ASP A 389 25.44 10.19 1.17
N LEU A 390 24.25 9.60 0.99
CA LEU A 390 23.29 10.00 -0.04
C LEU A 390 22.19 10.90 0.55
N ARG A 391 21.85 11.98 -0.17
CA ARG A 391 20.60 12.72 0.11
C ARG A 391 19.38 11.92 -0.36
N THR A 392 18.20 12.19 0.22
CA THR A 392 16.94 11.55 -0.21
C THR A 392 16.73 11.70 -1.72
N GLY A 393 16.43 10.59 -2.40
CA GLY A 393 16.23 10.53 -3.84
C GLY A 393 17.50 10.51 -4.70
N GLN A 394 18.69 10.68 -4.11
CA GLN A 394 19.96 10.61 -4.85
C GLN A 394 20.36 9.17 -5.11
N ILE A 395 20.87 8.94 -6.32
CA ILE A 395 21.42 7.66 -6.75
C ILE A 395 22.95 7.67 -6.73
N ILE A 396 23.57 6.48 -6.69
CA ILE A 396 25.04 6.35 -6.58
C ILE A 396 25.76 7.06 -7.73
N SER A 397 25.27 6.93 -8.97
CA SER A 397 25.92 7.54 -10.13
C SER A 397 25.96 9.07 -10.07
N GLU A 398 24.95 9.70 -9.45
CA GLU A 398 24.94 11.14 -9.22
C GLU A 398 25.96 11.53 -8.17
N TYR A 399 26.00 10.78 -7.05
CA TYR A 399 26.98 10.99 -5.99
C TYR A 399 28.42 10.87 -6.49
N GLU A 400 28.73 9.79 -7.23
CA GLU A 400 30.05 9.56 -7.83
C GLU A 400 30.46 10.71 -8.76
N LYS A 401 29.53 11.24 -9.54
CA LYS A 401 29.80 12.36 -10.44
C LYS A 401 30.07 13.66 -9.67
N GLU A 402 29.32 13.90 -8.59
CA GLU A 402 29.49 15.08 -7.73
C GLU A 402 30.81 15.06 -6.93
N HIS A 403 31.31 13.87 -6.58
CA HIS A 403 32.46 13.69 -5.68
C HIS A 403 33.68 13.02 -6.33
N GLY A 404 33.60 12.69 -7.62
CA GLY A 404 34.63 11.95 -8.34
C GLY A 404 35.94 12.70 -8.51
N GLY A 405 35.86 14.02 -8.72
CA GLY A 405 37.01 14.87 -9.03
C GLY A 405 37.68 14.48 -10.35
N ASP A 406 38.99 14.74 -10.45
CA ASP A 406 39.80 14.40 -11.64
C ASP A 406 39.93 12.88 -11.87
N ASP A 407 39.74 12.07 -10.82
CA ASP A 407 39.87 10.60 -10.85
C ASP A 407 38.54 9.86 -11.17
N TYR A 408 37.50 10.58 -11.59
CA TYR A 408 36.16 10.00 -11.80
C TYR A 408 36.18 8.80 -12.77
N ALA A 409 36.98 8.87 -13.83
CA ALA A 409 37.08 7.79 -14.81
C ALA A 409 37.68 6.51 -14.23
N GLU A 410 38.75 6.62 -13.43
CA GLU A 410 39.41 5.48 -12.79
C GLU A 410 38.50 4.84 -11.72
N LYS A 411 37.85 5.67 -10.89
CA LYS A 411 36.88 5.19 -9.90
C LYS A 411 35.69 4.49 -10.55
N MET A 412 35.18 5.03 -11.65
CA MET A 412 34.09 4.41 -12.40
C MET A 412 34.51 3.05 -12.99
N GLU A 413 35.74 2.94 -13.52
CA GLU A 413 36.27 1.66 -13.99
C GLU A 413 36.37 0.64 -12.85
N ASP A 414 36.94 1.03 -11.70
CA ASP A 414 37.05 0.17 -10.53
C ASP A 414 35.68 -0.31 -10.01
N THR A 415 34.70 0.60 -9.84
CA THR A 415 33.34 0.23 -9.44
C THR A 415 32.69 -0.72 -10.44
N THR A 416 32.89 -0.50 -11.75
CA THR A 416 32.35 -1.34 -12.83
C THR A 416 32.93 -2.74 -12.78
N VAL A 417 34.26 -2.85 -12.64
CA VAL A 417 34.98 -4.11 -12.56
C VAL A 417 34.57 -4.88 -11.31
N ASN A 418 34.57 -4.22 -10.14
CA ASN A 418 34.17 -4.84 -8.87
C ASN A 418 32.72 -5.35 -8.89
N TYR A 419 31.80 -4.62 -9.54
CA TYR A 419 30.43 -5.07 -9.74
C TYR A 419 30.37 -6.38 -10.54
N PHE A 420 31.11 -6.49 -11.65
CA PHE A 420 31.13 -7.71 -12.45
C PHE A 420 31.83 -8.88 -11.77
N TYR A 421 32.93 -8.62 -11.04
CA TYR A 421 33.52 -9.63 -10.14
C TYR A 421 32.47 -10.17 -9.17
N ALA A 422 31.67 -9.29 -8.55
CA ALA A 422 30.65 -9.71 -7.60
C ALA A 422 29.60 -10.60 -8.27
N LEU A 423 29.05 -10.19 -9.43
CA LEU A 423 28.05 -10.99 -10.14
C LEU A 423 28.62 -12.33 -10.65
N TYR A 424 29.85 -12.33 -11.14
CA TYR A 424 30.50 -13.55 -11.63
C TYR A 424 30.78 -14.54 -10.50
N ILE A 425 31.35 -14.08 -9.38
CA ILE A 425 31.59 -14.94 -8.20
C ILE A 425 30.27 -15.47 -7.64
N LEU A 426 29.23 -14.63 -7.57
CA LEU A 426 27.88 -15.10 -7.22
C LEU A 426 27.48 -16.25 -8.14
N SER A 427 27.60 -16.08 -9.47
CA SER A 427 27.27 -17.09 -10.48
C SER A 427 28.02 -18.42 -10.36
N ARG A 428 29.14 -18.43 -9.63
CA ARG A 428 29.95 -19.62 -9.35
C ARG A 428 29.64 -20.26 -7.99
N CYS A 429 28.81 -19.63 -7.15
CA CYS A 429 28.38 -20.20 -5.88
C CYS A 429 27.46 -21.42 -6.09
N ASN A 430 27.33 -22.27 -5.07
CA ASN A 430 26.46 -23.45 -5.11
C ASN A 430 24.97 -23.08 -5.08
N ALA A 431 24.64 -22.01 -4.36
CA ALA A 431 23.29 -21.49 -4.21
C ALA A 431 23.31 -19.96 -4.15
N PHE A 432 22.16 -19.35 -4.40
CA PHE A 432 22.05 -17.90 -4.53
C PHE A 432 20.82 -17.33 -3.82
N MET A 433 21.01 -16.26 -3.07
CA MET A 433 19.94 -15.44 -2.50
C MET A 433 20.06 -13.98 -2.93
N CYS A 434 18.94 -13.32 -3.18
CA CYS A 434 18.90 -11.89 -3.49
C CYS A 434 17.84 -11.16 -2.69
N SER A 435 18.20 -10.01 -2.10
CA SER A 435 17.32 -9.19 -1.24
C SER A 435 16.04 -8.69 -1.91
N GLY A 436 15.95 -8.68 -3.24
CA GLY A 436 14.77 -8.21 -3.96
C GLY A 436 14.95 -8.17 -5.48
N GLN A 437 14.00 -7.57 -6.19
CA GLN A 437 14.08 -7.45 -7.66
C GLN A 437 15.15 -6.44 -8.09
N CYS A 438 16.28 -6.92 -8.58
CA CYS A 438 17.32 -6.11 -9.21
C CYS A 438 17.91 -6.83 -10.44
N ASN A 439 18.56 -6.09 -11.33
CA ASN A 439 19.17 -6.66 -12.54
C ASN A 439 20.34 -7.62 -12.21
N GLY A 440 20.90 -7.52 -10.99
CA GLY A 440 21.90 -8.46 -10.50
C GLY A 440 21.35 -9.88 -10.38
N TRP A 441 20.07 -10.04 -10.01
CA TRP A 441 19.41 -11.36 -9.95
C TRP A 441 19.42 -12.06 -11.32
N ASP A 442 18.91 -11.36 -12.35
CA ASP A 442 18.79 -11.92 -13.71
C ASP A 442 20.17 -12.21 -14.32
N THR A 443 21.12 -11.29 -14.11
CA THR A 443 22.51 -11.46 -14.60
C THR A 443 23.19 -12.68 -13.98
N VAL A 444 23.06 -12.84 -12.66
CA VAL A 444 23.70 -13.94 -11.93
C VAL A 444 23.12 -15.29 -12.35
N LEU A 445 21.80 -15.40 -12.50
CA LEU A 445 21.16 -16.62 -13.01
C LEU A 445 21.59 -16.94 -14.43
N SER A 446 21.72 -15.91 -15.28
CA SER A 446 22.19 -16.03 -16.66
C SER A 446 23.62 -16.56 -16.75
N LEU A 447 24.56 -15.96 -16.01
CA LEU A 447 25.96 -16.37 -15.97
C LEU A 447 26.15 -17.80 -15.43
N ASN A 448 25.29 -18.19 -14.50
CA ASN A 448 25.25 -19.55 -13.94
C ASN A 448 24.53 -20.56 -14.84
N GLU A 449 23.86 -20.09 -15.92
CA GLU A 449 23.03 -20.91 -16.82
C GLU A 449 21.88 -21.63 -16.08
N ASN A 450 21.34 -21.01 -15.02
CA ASN A 450 20.30 -21.57 -14.14
C ASN A 450 20.66 -22.95 -13.53
N LYS A 451 21.95 -23.19 -13.25
CA LYS A 451 22.47 -24.46 -12.70
C LYS A 451 22.61 -24.47 -11.17
N TYR A 452 22.13 -23.44 -10.46
CA TYR A 452 22.18 -23.40 -9.01
C TYR A 452 21.46 -24.58 -8.39
N GLU A 453 22.00 -25.09 -7.28
CA GLU A 453 21.31 -26.09 -6.47
C GLU A 453 19.99 -25.50 -5.93
N ARG A 454 20.04 -24.22 -5.52
CA ARG A 454 18.90 -23.44 -5.02
C ARG A 454 19.11 -21.95 -5.33
N ALA A 455 18.05 -21.28 -5.74
CA ALA A 455 18.04 -19.82 -5.88
C ALA A 455 16.78 -19.26 -5.22
N TYR A 456 16.91 -18.16 -4.47
CA TYR A 456 15.79 -17.53 -3.77
C TYR A 456 15.87 -16.01 -3.83
N LYS A 457 14.76 -15.38 -4.22
CA LYS A 457 14.62 -13.93 -4.32
C LYS A 457 13.53 -13.47 -3.37
N PHE A 458 13.90 -12.63 -2.41
CA PHE A 458 12.96 -12.04 -1.47
C PHE A 458 11.99 -11.11 -2.20
N LYS A 459 10.73 -11.06 -1.74
CA LYS A 459 9.66 -10.28 -2.38
C LYS A 459 8.99 -9.32 -1.40
N VAL A 460 9.76 -8.57 -0.61
CA VAL A 460 9.22 -7.79 0.54
C VAL A 460 8.13 -6.79 0.17
N GLY A 461 8.21 -6.14 -0.99
CA GLY A 461 7.16 -5.22 -1.42
C GLY A 461 5.87 -5.88 -1.92
N ILE A 462 5.90 -7.19 -2.19
CA ILE A 462 4.74 -7.98 -2.63
C ILE A 462 4.21 -8.84 -1.48
N ASP A 463 5.10 -9.51 -0.75
CA ASP A 463 4.77 -10.52 0.26
C ASP A 463 5.09 -10.05 1.70
N GLY A 464 5.35 -8.77 1.92
CA GLY A 464 5.59 -8.22 3.26
C GLY A 464 6.84 -8.81 3.92
N ASP A 465 6.78 -9.04 5.24
CA ASP A 465 7.94 -9.55 5.96
C ASP A 465 8.22 -11.03 5.59
N PRO A 466 9.42 -11.37 5.08
CA PRO A 466 9.76 -12.72 4.62
C PRO A 466 9.66 -13.79 5.70
N ARG A 467 9.81 -13.43 6.98
CA ARG A 467 9.70 -14.37 8.11
C ARG A 467 8.31 -14.99 8.21
N THR A 468 7.34 -14.38 7.55
CA THR A 468 5.96 -14.85 7.54
C THR A 468 5.65 -15.74 6.33
N GLU A 469 6.47 -15.76 5.27
CA GLU A 469 6.13 -16.31 3.94
C GLU A 469 5.49 -17.72 3.97
N GLY A 470 6.00 -18.60 4.84
CA GLY A 470 5.49 -19.98 4.99
C GLY A 470 4.25 -20.15 5.87
N TRP A 471 3.63 -19.07 6.36
CA TRP A 471 2.47 -19.15 7.26
C TRP A 471 1.19 -19.46 6.49
N ASN A 472 0.31 -20.26 7.11
CA ASN A 472 -0.97 -20.63 6.51
C ASN A 472 -1.89 -19.41 6.42
N VAL A 473 -2.24 -19.01 5.20
CA VAL A 473 -3.17 -17.90 4.96
C VAL A 473 -4.59 -18.39 5.14
N ILE A 474 -5.34 -17.74 6.02
CA ILE A 474 -6.73 -18.07 6.31
C ILE A 474 -7.66 -17.39 5.29
N ARG A 475 -7.52 -16.08 5.10
CA ARG A 475 -8.36 -15.28 4.20
C ARG A 475 -7.83 -13.85 3.98
N PRO A 476 -8.25 -13.16 2.92
CA PRO A 476 -8.09 -11.71 2.77
C PRO A 476 -8.80 -10.92 3.87
N LEU A 477 -8.27 -9.74 4.21
CA LEU A 477 -8.84 -8.83 5.20
C LEU A 477 -9.34 -7.55 4.54
N THR A 478 -10.67 -7.42 4.39
CA THR A 478 -11.31 -6.20 3.85
C THR A 478 -11.63 -5.21 4.98
N ALA A 479 -12.34 -5.67 6.02
CA ALA A 479 -12.56 -4.89 7.24
C ALA A 479 -11.22 -4.41 7.80
N GLY A 480 -11.15 -3.13 8.14
CA GLY A 480 -9.91 -2.53 8.61
C GLY A 480 -9.05 -1.85 7.57
N MET A 481 -9.34 -2.02 6.27
CA MET A 481 -8.61 -1.27 5.25
C MET A 481 -8.82 0.23 5.38
N PHE A 482 -9.98 0.67 5.87
CA PHE A 482 -10.20 2.05 6.31
C PHE A 482 -9.18 2.51 7.36
N ALA A 483 -8.97 1.70 8.41
CA ALA A 483 -7.98 1.95 9.45
C ALA A 483 -6.54 1.93 8.91
N ARG A 484 -6.20 0.94 8.06
CA ARG A 484 -4.90 0.87 7.35
C ARG A 484 -4.64 2.13 6.51
N GLY A 485 -5.69 2.71 5.92
CA GLY A 485 -5.67 3.98 5.18
C GLY A 485 -5.54 5.24 6.04
N THR A 486 -5.22 5.13 7.34
CA THR A 486 -5.02 6.29 8.25
C THR A 486 -3.55 6.58 8.54
N TYR A 487 -2.67 5.57 8.41
CA TYR A 487 -1.23 5.64 8.70
C TYR A 487 -0.39 4.96 7.61
N PRO A 488 0.80 5.50 7.26
CA PRO A 488 1.71 4.90 6.29
C PRO A 488 1.95 3.42 6.59
N THR A 489 2.01 2.60 5.55
CA THR A 489 2.01 1.13 5.58
C THR A 489 3.13 0.51 6.41
N ASP A 490 4.22 1.26 6.59
CA ASP A 490 5.38 0.92 7.41
C ASP A 490 5.26 1.34 8.88
N LYS A 491 4.23 2.12 9.23
CA LYS A 491 3.94 2.56 10.60
C LYS A 491 2.85 1.72 11.24
N ALA A 492 3.04 1.56 12.55
CA ALA A 492 2.09 1.00 13.46
C ALA A 492 0.81 1.84 13.56
N PHE A 493 -0.34 1.16 13.59
CA PHE A 493 -1.61 1.76 13.99
C PHE A 493 -2.32 0.83 14.97
N PHE A 494 -2.08 1.03 16.27
CA PHE A 494 -2.66 0.23 17.33
C PHE A 494 -3.48 1.09 18.30
N MET A 495 -4.40 0.43 18.98
CA MET A 495 -5.09 0.91 20.17
C MET A 495 -4.27 0.57 21.40
N THR A 496 -4.12 1.53 22.32
CA THR A 496 -3.47 1.34 23.62
C THR A 496 -4.54 1.19 24.68
N TYR A 497 -4.55 0.07 25.39
CA TYR A 497 -5.37 -0.16 26.57
C TYR A 497 -4.46 -0.16 27.79
N ARG A 498 -4.65 0.79 28.72
CA ARG A 498 -3.96 0.82 30.01
C ARG A 498 -4.93 0.54 31.13
N PHE A 499 -4.66 -0.51 31.89
CA PHE A 499 -5.39 -0.88 33.10
C PHE A 499 -4.50 -0.71 34.32
N ASP A 500 -4.91 0.14 35.27
CA ASP A 500 -4.31 0.19 36.61
C ASP A 500 -5.14 -0.71 37.53
N LEU A 501 -4.58 -1.86 37.87
CA LEU A 501 -5.19 -2.86 38.75
C LEU A 501 -4.99 -2.48 40.22
N HIS A 502 -5.87 -2.97 41.08
CA HIS A 502 -5.74 -2.79 42.53
C HIS A 502 -4.54 -3.57 43.10
N GLU A 503 -4.22 -4.72 42.50
CA GLU A 503 -3.10 -5.59 42.85
C GLU A 503 -1.96 -5.50 41.85
N SER A 504 -0.77 -5.97 42.24
CA SER A 504 0.31 -6.22 41.29
C SER A 504 -0.11 -7.31 40.29
N VAL A 505 0.27 -7.11 39.03
CA VAL A 505 -0.03 -8.04 37.94
C VAL A 505 0.68 -9.36 38.20
N ASP A 506 -0.08 -10.46 38.25
CA ASP A 506 0.45 -11.81 38.34
C ASP A 506 0.73 -12.35 36.94
N ARG A 507 2.01 -12.63 36.66
CA ARG A 507 2.47 -13.07 35.34
C ARG A 507 1.90 -14.43 34.92
N ASP A 508 1.75 -15.36 35.86
CA ASP A 508 1.31 -16.72 35.56
C ASP A 508 -0.21 -16.75 35.33
N ALA A 509 -0.97 -15.99 36.12
CA ALA A 509 -2.40 -15.76 35.89
C ALA A 509 -2.63 -15.00 34.57
N LEU A 510 -1.83 -13.98 34.27
CA LEU A 510 -1.89 -13.21 33.02
C LEU A 510 -1.75 -14.11 31.79
N LYS A 511 -0.71 -14.97 31.78
CA LYS A 511 -0.48 -15.91 30.68
C LYS A 511 -1.61 -16.91 30.53
N GLN A 512 -2.02 -17.56 31.63
CA GLN A 512 -3.09 -18.55 31.61
C GLN A 512 -4.44 -17.94 31.22
N ALA A 513 -4.72 -16.71 31.62
CA ALA A 513 -5.94 -16.00 31.24
C ALA A 513 -5.98 -15.72 29.74
N TRP A 514 -4.86 -15.29 29.16
CA TRP A 514 -4.74 -15.11 27.71
C TRP A 514 -4.92 -16.44 26.97
N ASP A 515 -4.24 -17.51 27.41
CA ASP A 515 -4.36 -18.85 26.80
C ASP A 515 -5.80 -19.39 26.83
N ARG A 516 -6.58 -19.08 27.87
CA ARG A 516 -8.01 -19.41 27.94
C ARG A 516 -8.86 -18.53 27.02
N THR A 517 -8.55 -17.24 26.95
CA THR A 517 -9.25 -16.26 26.12
C THR A 517 -9.10 -16.59 24.63
N VAL A 518 -7.91 -16.99 24.18
CA VAL A 518 -7.65 -17.37 22.78
C VAL A 518 -8.41 -18.64 22.38
N LYS A 519 -8.78 -19.52 23.32
CA LYS A 519 -9.66 -20.67 23.00
C LYS A 519 -11.08 -20.25 22.66
N VAL A 520 -11.53 -19.12 23.20
CA VAL A 520 -12.84 -18.53 22.93
C VAL A 520 -12.78 -17.68 21.64
N TYR A 521 -11.69 -16.93 21.49
CA TYR A 521 -11.44 -16.03 20.35
C TYR A 521 -10.15 -16.38 19.60
N PRO A 522 -10.07 -17.53 18.91
CA PRO A 522 -8.85 -17.93 18.18
C PRO A 522 -8.43 -16.90 17.13
N TYR A 523 -9.37 -16.10 16.61
CA TYR A 523 -9.10 -15.09 15.61
C TYR A 523 -8.17 -13.97 16.09
N VAL A 524 -8.10 -13.72 17.41
CA VAL A 524 -7.16 -12.76 18.00
C VAL A 524 -5.72 -13.27 18.01
N GLY A 525 -5.52 -14.58 17.80
CA GLY A 525 -4.20 -15.20 17.70
C GLY A 525 -3.58 -15.16 16.29
N TYR A 526 -4.32 -14.69 15.28
CA TYR A 526 -3.81 -14.55 13.92
C TYR A 526 -2.96 -13.29 13.74
N ALA A 527 -2.03 -13.37 12.81
CA ALA A 527 -1.25 -12.24 12.34
C ALA A 527 -1.90 -11.60 11.12
N ILE A 528 -1.67 -10.30 10.94
CA ILE A 528 -1.97 -9.61 9.68
C ILE A 528 -0.68 -9.47 8.91
N VAL A 529 -0.65 -10.05 7.72
CA VAL A 529 0.54 -10.08 6.88
C VAL A 529 0.17 -9.66 5.47
N THR A 530 1.17 -9.17 4.73
CA THR A 530 1.00 -8.90 3.30
C THR A 530 1.32 -10.16 2.50
N ARG A 531 0.47 -10.54 1.55
CA ARG A 531 0.71 -11.63 0.60
C ARG A 531 0.21 -11.23 -0.77
N SER A 532 1.05 -11.36 -1.81
CA SER A 532 0.65 -11.00 -3.17
C SER A 532 0.00 -9.61 -3.26
N SER A 533 0.59 -8.66 -2.53
CA SER A 533 0.16 -7.27 -2.36
C SER A 533 -1.20 -7.07 -1.70
N GLN A 534 -1.72 -8.05 -0.98
CA GLN A 534 -2.97 -7.97 -0.21
C GLN A 534 -2.71 -8.13 1.29
N LEU A 535 -3.51 -7.47 2.13
CA LEU A 535 -3.55 -7.80 3.56
C LEU A 535 -4.37 -9.08 3.76
N VAL A 536 -3.76 -10.05 4.42
CA VAL A 536 -4.37 -11.33 4.74
C VAL A 536 -4.17 -11.65 6.20
N LEU A 537 -5.05 -12.50 6.72
CA LEU A 537 -4.87 -13.12 8.02
C LEU A 537 -4.14 -14.43 7.85
N ALA A 538 -3.13 -14.64 8.68
CA ALA A 538 -2.34 -15.87 8.68
C ALA A 538 -2.22 -16.44 10.08
N GLU A 539 -2.14 -17.77 10.15
CA GLU A 539 -1.76 -18.47 11.38
C GLU A 539 -0.40 -18.00 11.85
N ASN A 540 -0.31 -17.58 13.12
CA ASN A 540 0.94 -17.16 13.72
C ASN A 540 1.53 -18.31 14.56
N PRO A 541 2.59 -18.99 14.09
CA PRO A 541 3.21 -20.09 14.82
C PRO A 541 4.17 -19.62 15.92
N LEU A 542 4.41 -18.30 16.05
CA LEU A 542 5.39 -17.76 16.99
C LEU A 542 4.82 -17.64 18.40
N PRO A 543 5.67 -17.77 19.45
CA PRO A 543 5.23 -17.59 20.82
C PRO A 543 4.58 -16.23 21.07
N PHE A 544 3.48 -16.22 21.81
CA PHE A 544 2.80 -15.00 22.23
C PHE A 544 3.68 -14.13 23.15
N ILE A 545 3.53 -12.81 23.06
CA ILE A 545 4.38 -11.84 23.76
C ILE A 545 3.71 -11.30 25.01
N ILE A 546 4.34 -11.59 26.16
CA ILE A 546 4.07 -10.98 27.46
C ILE A 546 5.40 -10.49 28.04
N LYS A 547 5.55 -9.17 28.28
CA LYS A 547 6.79 -8.59 28.82
C LYS A 547 6.56 -7.73 30.06
N GLU A 548 7.49 -7.80 31.01
CA GLU A 548 7.51 -6.90 32.16
C GLU A 548 8.27 -5.62 31.79
N THR A 549 7.55 -4.60 31.33
CA THR A 549 8.10 -3.33 30.83
C THR A 549 7.01 -2.25 30.76
N GLY A 550 7.41 -1.00 30.93
CA GLY A 550 6.58 0.18 30.63
C GLY A 550 6.78 0.73 29.21
N GLU A 551 7.71 0.15 28.45
CA GLU A 551 7.94 0.51 27.05
C GLU A 551 6.92 -0.16 26.13
N VAL A 552 6.58 0.51 25.04
CA VAL A 552 5.67 -0.03 24.02
C VAL A 552 6.33 -1.22 23.34
N VAL A 553 5.58 -2.30 23.16
CA VAL A 553 5.94 -3.41 22.27
C VAL A 553 4.91 -3.45 21.17
N GLU A 554 5.26 -2.95 19.98
CA GLU A 554 4.33 -2.86 18.88
C GLU A 554 3.75 -4.24 18.54
N SER A 555 2.42 -4.34 18.49
CA SER A 555 1.73 -5.44 17.84
C SER A 555 2.07 -5.46 16.34
N PHE A 556 1.71 -6.50 15.59
CA PHE A 556 1.93 -6.76 14.15
C PHE A 556 3.40 -6.79 13.64
N GLY A 557 4.35 -6.14 14.31
CA GLY A 557 5.76 -6.10 13.93
C GLY A 557 6.57 -7.28 14.46
N ALA A 558 7.82 -7.37 14.04
CA ALA A 558 8.73 -8.43 14.47
C ALA A 558 8.97 -8.44 15.98
N GLU A 559 9.00 -7.26 16.63
CA GLU A 559 9.18 -7.13 18.08
C GLU A 559 8.04 -7.76 18.89
N GLY A 560 6.83 -7.74 18.34
CA GLY A 560 5.62 -8.37 18.85
C GLY A 560 5.39 -9.78 18.32
N ASN A 561 6.37 -10.40 17.65
CA ASN A 561 6.22 -11.68 16.95
C ASN A 561 5.03 -11.70 15.97
N PHE A 562 4.72 -10.56 15.34
CA PHE A 562 3.60 -10.36 14.42
C PHE A 562 2.21 -10.64 15.00
N HIS A 563 2.07 -10.79 16.33
CA HIS A 563 0.77 -10.92 16.97
C HIS A 563 -0.02 -9.62 16.84
N SER A 564 -1.30 -9.71 16.54
CA SER A 564 -2.20 -8.55 16.51
C SER A 564 -2.42 -7.94 17.91
N VAL A 565 -1.98 -8.63 18.97
CA VAL A 565 -2.00 -8.16 20.36
C VAL A 565 -0.67 -8.46 21.05
N THR A 566 -0.20 -7.52 21.88
CA THR A 566 0.91 -7.76 22.82
C THR A 566 0.50 -7.31 24.22
N LEU A 567 1.01 -8.00 25.26
CA LEU A 567 0.75 -7.64 26.65
C LEU A 567 2.05 -7.17 27.31
N CYS A 568 2.00 -6.01 27.95
CA CYS A 568 3.09 -5.48 28.75
C CYS A 568 2.58 -5.20 30.17
N TYR A 569 3.40 -5.38 31.21
CA TYR A 569 2.99 -5.03 32.56
C TYR A 569 4.16 -4.49 33.38
N LEU A 570 3.86 -3.67 34.39
CA LEU A 570 4.84 -3.18 35.36
C LEU A 570 4.14 -2.86 36.67
N GLY A 571 4.51 -3.53 37.76
CA GLY A 571 3.84 -3.37 39.05
C GLY A 571 2.37 -3.75 38.96
N ASN A 572 1.47 -2.79 39.15
CA ASN A 572 0.01 -2.97 39.07
C ASN A 572 -0.60 -2.46 37.75
N THR A 573 0.20 -2.02 36.79
CA THR A 573 -0.29 -1.54 35.50
C THR A 573 -0.12 -2.62 34.43
N LEU A 574 -1.17 -2.85 33.65
CA LEU A 574 -1.22 -3.73 32.49
C LEU A 574 -1.51 -2.89 31.24
N TRP A 575 -0.71 -3.09 30.20
CA TRP A 575 -0.94 -2.55 28.86
C TRP A 575 -1.29 -3.68 27.89
N MET A 576 -2.33 -3.46 27.07
CA MET A 576 -2.60 -4.27 25.88
C MET A 576 -2.45 -3.36 24.66
N TYR A 577 -1.50 -3.67 23.78
CA TYR A 577 -1.37 -3.00 22.48
C TYR A 577 -2.03 -3.88 21.42
N VAL A 578 -2.98 -3.31 20.69
CA VAL A 578 -3.89 -4.05 19.83
C VAL A 578 -3.86 -3.43 18.46
N ASP A 579 -3.48 -4.19 17.43
CA ASP A 579 -3.57 -3.72 16.05
C ASP A 579 -5.00 -3.22 15.76
N HIS A 580 -5.10 -1.98 15.30
CA HIS A 580 -6.38 -1.32 15.03
C HIS A 580 -6.86 -1.59 13.59
N VAL A 581 -6.01 -2.15 12.73
CA VAL A 581 -6.41 -2.58 11.39
C VAL A 581 -7.54 -3.62 11.50
N PRO A 582 -7.36 -4.80 12.11
CA PRO A 582 -8.41 -5.82 12.12
C PRO A 582 -9.52 -5.50 13.11
N TYR A 583 -9.29 -4.73 14.18
CA TYR A 583 -10.22 -4.61 15.30
C TYR A 583 -10.63 -3.16 15.55
N ASP A 584 -11.88 -2.95 15.96
CA ASP A 584 -12.31 -1.72 16.60
C ASP A 584 -12.49 -1.92 18.13
N GLY A 585 -12.71 -0.83 18.86
CA GLY A 585 -12.85 -0.87 20.32
C GLY A 585 -14.03 -1.72 20.81
N THR A 586 -15.15 -1.75 20.09
CA THR A 586 -16.33 -2.54 20.46
C THR A 586 -16.08 -4.04 20.25
N GLY A 587 -15.44 -4.42 19.14
CA GLY A 587 -15.05 -5.80 18.86
C GLY A 587 -14.07 -6.32 19.89
N PHE A 588 -12.98 -5.58 20.13
CA PHE A 588 -11.92 -6.01 21.04
C PHE A 588 -12.35 -6.03 22.51
N MET A 589 -13.32 -5.20 22.92
CA MET A 589 -13.80 -5.19 24.31
C MET A 589 -14.33 -6.56 24.76
N LYS A 590 -14.91 -7.37 23.86
CA LYS A 590 -15.36 -8.74 24.17
C LYS A 590 -14.20 -9.66 24.61
N VAL A 591 -13.05 -9.47 23.99
CA VAL A 591 -11.80 -10.18 24.33
C VAL A 591 -11.33 -9.73 25.70
N VAL A 592 -11.34 -8.42 25.97
CA VAL A 592 -10.96 -7.83 27.26
C VAL A 592 -11.85 -8.34 28.41
N GLU A 593 -13.17 -8.36 28.22
CA GLU A 593 -14.14 -8.86 29.21
C GLU A 593 -13.88 -10.32 29.58
N THR A 594 -13.66 -11.16 28.56
CA THR A 594 -13.35 -12.59 28.74
C THR A 594 -11.98 -12.81 29.37
N PHE A 595 -11.00 -11.99 29.00
CA PHE A 595 -9.66 -11.99 29.57
C PHE A 595 -9.69 -11.68 31.06
N PHE A 596 -10.37 -10.61 31.48
CA PHE A 596 -10.41 -10.24 32.89
C PHE A 596 -11.23 -11.22 33.74
N TYR A 597 -12.30 -11.80 33.20
CA TYR A 597 -13.00 -12.91 33.85
C TYR A 597 -12.03 -14.05 34.20
N ASN A 598 -11.27 -14.51 33.20
CA ASN A 598 -10.30 -15.59 33.39
C ASN A 598 -9.17 -15.18 34.34
N TYR A 599 -8.65 -13.96 34.20
CA TYR A 599 -7.56 -13.45 35.04
C TYR A 599 -7.92 -13.45 36.52
N TYR A 600 -9.08 -12.91 36.90
CA TYR A 600 -9.48 -12.86 38.31
C TYR A 600 -9.88 -14.23 38.87
N CYS A 601 -10.51 -15.10 38.07
CA CYS A 601 -10.74 -16.49 38.49
C CYS A 601 -9.41 -17.21 38.83
N LEU A 602 -8.38 -17.00 37.99
CA LEU A 602 -7.05 -17.57 38.20
C LEU A 602 -6.32 -16.93 39.39
N TYR A 603 -6.36 -15.61 39.49
CA TYR A 603 -5.68 -14.84 40.53
C TYR A 603 -6.21 -15.19 41.93
N ASP A 604 -7.53 -15.25 42.08
CA ASP A 604 -8.17 -15.52 43.38
C ASP A 604 -8.35 -17.04 43.65
N GLY A 605 -8.08 -17.89 42.66
CA GLY A 605 -8.25 -19.34 42.77
C GLY A 605 -9.72 -19.77 42.94
N CYS A 606 -10.65 -19.02 42.38
CA CYS A 606 -12.09 -19.26 42.46
C CYS A 606 -12.77 -19.13 41.09
N GLU A 607 -14.03 -19.54 40.98
CA GLU A 607 -14.83 -19.31 39.77
C GLU A 607 -15.89 -18.24 40.07
N TYR A 608 -15.74 -17.08 39.44
CA TYR A 608 -16.73 -16.01 39.53
C TYR A 608 -17.98 -16.36 38.70
N PRO A 609 -19.15 -15.80 39.03
CA PRO A 609 -20.28 -15.82 38.10
C PRO A 609 -19.91 -15.14 36.78
N VAL A 610 -20.12 -15.84 35.66
CA VAL A 610 -19.85 -15.29 34.32
C VAL A 610 -20.81 -14.11 34.06
N PRO A 611 -20.30 -12.89 33.77
CA PRO A 611 -21.17 -11.77 33.43
C PRO A 611 -21.98 -12.04 32.15
N GLU A 612 -23.18 -11.48 32.06
CA GLU A 612 -24.09 -11.73 30.92
C GLU A 612 -23.47 -11.33 29.57
N GLY A 613 -23.31 -12.30 28.67
CA GLY A 613 -22.73 -12.12 27.35
C GLY A 613 -21.20 -12.01 27.35
N VAL A 614 -20.53 -12.44 28.43
CA VAL A 614 -19.13 -12.86 28.43
C VAL A 614 -19.08 -14.36 28.17
N TYR A 615 -18.14 -14.80 27.34
CA TYR A 615 -17.96 -16.20 26.98
C TYR A 615 -16.73 -16.78 27.69
N THR A 616 -16.70 -18.08 27.88
CA THR A 616 -15.61 -18.81 28.54
C THR A 616 -15.15 -19.98 27.68
N GLU A 617 -14.04 -20.61 28.04
CA GLU A 617 -13.57 -21.82 27.34
C GLU A 617 -14.57 -22.97 27.38
N LYS A 618 -15.56 -22.93 28.29
CA LYS A 618 -16.65 -23.91 28.39
C LYS A 618 -17.69 -23.74 27.27
N ASP A 619 -17.81 -22.53 26.73
CA ASP A 619 -18.73 -22.21 25.63
C ASP A 619 -18.14 -22.55 24.25
N GLY A 620 -16.82 -22.76 24.18
CA GLY A 620 -16.10 -23.02 22.94
C GLY A 620 -15.80 -21.75 22.14
N VAL A 621 -15.54 -21.93 20.85
CA VAL A 621 -15.23 -20.82 19.93
C VAL A 621 -16.49 -20.02 19.65
N VAL A 622 -16.45 -18.70 19.85
CA VAL A 622 -17.58 -17.82 19.56
C VAL A 622 -17.81 -17.74 18.05
N GLU A 623 -19.02 -18.10 17.62
CA GLU A 623 -19.42 -18.05 16.21
C GLU A 623 -19.53 -16.60 15.71
N GLY A 624 -19.08 -16.38 14.48
CA GLY A 624 -19.19 -15.10 13.78
C GLY A 624 -18.14 -14.05 14.15
N GLN A 625 -17.14 -14.39 14.96
CA GLN A 625 -16.08 -13.47 15.41
C GLN A 625 -15.24 -12.86 14.28
N ASP A 626 -15.22 -13.50 13.11
CA ASP A 626 -14.46 -13.11 11.92
C ASP A 626 -15.33 -12.73 10.72
N ILE A 627 -16.66 -12.66 10.88
CA ILE A 627 -17.54 -12.24 9.77
C ILE A 627 -17.41 -10.73 9.56
N ASP A 628 -17.23 -10.34 8.31
CA ASP A 628 -17.12 -8.95 7.85
C ASP A 628 -18.48 -8.39 7.41
N GLY A 629 -19.00 -7.42 8.16
CA GLY A 629 -20.29 -6.79 7.90
C GLY A 629 -20.28 -5.83 6.72
N TYR A 630 -19.12 -5.31 6.28
CA TYR A 630 -19.07 -4.51 5.07
C TYR A 630 -19.34 -5.36 3.83
N LEU A 631 -18.94 -6.64 3.84
CA LEU A 631 -19.18 -7.56 2.73
C LEU A 631 -20.66 -7.99 2.58
N MET A 632 -21.52 -7.65 3.55
CA MET A 632 -22.96 -7.95 3.51
C MET A 632 -23.79 -6.91 2.74
N VAL A 633 -23.16 -5.88 2.18
CA VAL A 633 -23.81 -4.81 1.40
C VAL A 633 -22.99 -4.50 0.15
N ASP A 634 -23.64 -4.03 -0.91
CA ASP A 634 -22.94 -3.66 -2.15
C ASP A 634 -22.06 -2.40 -1.97
N PRO A 635 -20.90 -2.34 -2.65
CA PRO A 635 -20.02 -1.17 -2.55
C PRO A 635 -20.65 0.04 -3.23
N ILE A 636 -20.50 1.21 -2.60
CA ILE A 636 -20.95 2.51 -3.14
C ILE A 636 -19.73 3.40 -3.34
N ASP A 637 -19.61 4.02 -4.52
CA ASP A 637 -18.52 4.96 -4.82
C ASP A 637 -18.55 6.16 -3.85
N PRO A 638 -17.50 6.35 -3.02
CA PRO A 638 -17.45 7.43 -2.05
C PRO A 638 -17.48 8.83 -2.70
N LYS A 639 -17.04 8.99 -3.96
CA LYS A 639 -17.05 10.29 -4.64
C LYS A 639 -18.46 10.87 -4.78
N LYS A 640 -19.47 10.02 -4.98
CA LYS A 640 -20.88 10.43 -5.14
C LYS A 640 -21.47 11.04 -3.87
N MET A 641 -20.97 10.67 -2.68
CA MET A 641 -21.50 11.14 -1.38
C MET A 641 -20.58 12.09 -0.63
N MET A 642 -19.26 11.86 -0.63
CA MET A 642 -18.31 12.65 0.17
C MET A 642 -18.06 14.04 -0.41
N GLY A 643 -18.24 14.24 -1.72
CA GLY A 643 -18.17 15.56 -2.35
C GLY A 643 -19.22 16.55 -1.83
N ALA A 644 -20.36 16.06 -1.33
CA ALA A 644 -21.43 16.89 -0.77
C ALA A 644 -21.20 17.32 0.70
N LEU A 645 -20.29 16.64 1.43
CA LEU A 645 -20.07 16.82 2.87
C LEU A 645 -18.94 17.81 3.23
N GLY A 646 -18.14 18.25 2.26
CA GLY A 646 -16.91 19.04 2.49
C GLY A 646 -17.05 20.57 2.43
N ALA A 647 -18.27 21.11 2.33
CA ALA A 647 -18.49 22.51 1.94
C ALA A 647 -18.53 23.54 3.11
N SER A 648 -18.74 23.13 4.37
CA SER A 648 -18.91 24.07 5.49
C SER A 648 -17.64 24.26 6.32
N LYS A 649 -17.34 25.50 6.69
CA LYS A 649 -16.27 25.84 7.64
C LYS A 649 -16.72 25.49 9.07
N SER A 650 -15.88 24.77 9.82
CA SER A 650 -16.09 24.45 11.23
C SER A 650 -14.86 24.75 12.08
N PHE A 651 -15.06 24.81 13.39
CA PHE A 651 -14.03 25.04 14.39
C PHE A 651 -12.93 23.98 14.29
N CYS A 652 -11.68 24.43 14.38
CA CYS A 652 -10.50 23.58 14.43
C CYS A 652 -9.68 24.02 15.64
N VAL A 653 -9.10 23.05 16.34
CA VAL A 653 -8.27 23.31 17.53
C VAL A 653 -7.03 24.10 17.14
N PRO A 654 -6.84 25.35 17.61
CA PRO A 654 -5.77 26.23 17.15
C PRO A 654 -4.38 25.83 17.66
N GLU A 655 -4.29 25.05 18.74
CA GLU A 655 -3.02 24.56 19.30
C GLU A 655 -2.40 23.42 18.47
N ASN A 656 -3.17 22.78 17.59
CA ASN A 656 -2.62 21.77 16.69
C ASN A 656 -1.72 22.42 15.62
N SER A 657 -0.50 21.88 15.47
CA SER A 657 0.43 22.34 14.43
C SER A 657 -0.13 22.07 13.02
N GLU A 658 -0.37 23.14 12.25
CA GLU A 658 -0.82 23.03 10.86
C GLU A 658 0.24 22.39 9.93
N ASN A 659 1.52 22.53 10.28
CA ASN A 659 2.63 22.06 9.44
C ASN A 659 3.00 20.59 9.66
N SER A 660 2.54 19.97 10.75
CA SER A 660 2.88 18.58 11.06
C SER A 660 1.84 17.62 10.50
N ILE A 661 2.28 16.68 9.66
CA ILE A 661 1.40 15.62 9.10
C ILE A 661 1.01 14.61 10.19
N PHE A 662 1.99 14.24 11.02
CA PHE A 662 1.86 13.43 12.24
C PHE A 662 2.44 14.25 13.39
N VAL A 663 1.79 14.31 14.54
CA VAL A 663 2.35 15.02 15.70
C VAL A 663 3.34 14.08 16.40
N PRO A 664 4.55 14.54 16.77
CA PRO A 664 5.50 13.72 17.51
C PRO A 664 4.97 13.28 18.88
N LYS A 665 5.34 12.08 19.33
CA LYS A 665 4.91 11.53 20.63
C LYS A 665 5.19 12.49 21.80
N GLN A 666 6.33 13.19 21.81
CA GLN A 666 6.67 14.13 22.89
C GLN A 666 5.70 15.32 23.03
N ASP A 667 4.95 15.63 21.97
CA ASP A 667 3.98 16.72 21.94
C ASP A 667 2.54 16.23 22.21
N CYS A 668 2.33 14.91 22.32
CA CYS A 668 1.04 14.33 22.66
C CYS A 668 0.83 14.28 24.18
N ARG A 669 -0.41 14.45 24.64
CA ARG A 669 -0.80 14.40 26.06
C ARG A 669 -2.02 13.50 26.22
N GLY A 670 -1.94 12.58 27.19
CA GLY A 670 -3.03 11.69 27.59
C GLY A 670 -3.51 12.01 29.00
N PHE A 671 -4.82 12.18 29.18
CA PHE A 671 -5.46 12.37 30.48
C PHE A 671 -6.63 11.41 30.66
N CYS A 672 -6.89 10.98 31.88
CA CYS A 672 -8.09 10.24 32.23
C CYS A 672 -8.98 11.09 33.13
N ILE A 673 -10.21 11.35 32.71
CA ILE A 673 -11.24 11.89 33.59
C ILE A 673 -12.08 10.72 34.12
N SER A 674 -12.08 10.52 35.44
CA SER A 674 -12.94 9.53 36.10
C SER A 674 -14.18 10.20 36.70
N VAL A 675 -15.35 9.65 36.43
CA VAL A 675 -16.65 10.17 36.88
C VAL A 675 -17.51 9.03 37.42
N ALA A 676 -18.12 9.23 38.60
CA ALA A 676 -19.06 8.25 39.15
C ALA A 676 -20.27 8.06 38.21
N ALA A 677 -20.55 6.82 37.82
CA ALA A 677 -21.58 6.51 36.83
C ALA A 677 -22.98 6.92 37.29
N ASP A 678 -23.31 6.72 38.57
CA ASP A 678 -24.61 7.12 39.11
C ASP A 678 -24.83 8.64 39.05
N GLU A 679 -23.83 9.44 39.43
CA GLU A 679 -23.89 10.91 39.35
C GLU A 679 -24.08 11.37 37.89
N PHE A 680 -23.28 10.82 36.98
CA PHE A 680 -23.37 11.13 35.56
C PHE A 680 -24.72 10.72 34.96
N MET A 681 -25.20 9.51 35.25
CA MET A 681 -26.46 9.00 34.74
C MET A 681 -27.68 9.72 35.34
N ASN A 682 -27.59 10.19 36.59
CA ASN A 682 -28.63 11.03 37.19
C ASN A 682 -28.77 12.36 36.44
N TYR A 683 -27.65 13.01 36.11
CA TYR A 683 -27.67 14.20 35.26
C TYR A 683 -28.16 13.87 33.84
N ALA A 684 -27.64 12.83 33.19
CA ALA A 684 -28.07 12.44 31.85
C ALA A 684 -29.59 12.22 31.77
N LYS A 685 -30.18 11.55 32.77
CA LYS A 685 -31.63 11.35 32.86
C LYS A 685 -32.39 12.67 33.06
N SER A 686 -31.88 13.58 33.90
CA SER A 686 -32.55 14.87 34.18
C SER A 686 -32.62 15.76 32.93
N VAL A 687 -31.66 15.63 32.01
CA VAL A 687 -31.62 16.36 30.73
C VAL A 687 -32.13 15.56 29.54
N LYS A 688 -32.81 14.42 29.76
CA LYS A 688 -33.26 13.49 28.70
C LYS A 688 -32.14 13.02 27.76
N GLY A 689 -30.90 13.06 28.20
CA GLY A 689 -29.72 12.63 27.45
C GLY A 689 -29.48 11.11 27.48
N SER A 690 -28.50 10.71 26.67
CA SER A 690 -27.77 9.44 26.78
C SER A 690 -26.29 9.75 27.10
N PRO A 691 -25.47 8.75 27.49
CA PRO A 691 -24.05 9.02 27.71
C PRO A 691 -23.36 9.68 26.52
N MET A 692 -23.58 9.15 25.31
CA MET A 692 -23.03 9.74 24.09
C MET A 692 -23.44 11.20 23.89
N SER A 693 -24.74 11.54 24.05
CA SER A 693 -25.20 12.90 23.82
C SER A 693 -24.66 13.88 24.87
N VAL A 694 -24.64 13.49 26.13
CA VAL A 694 -24.13 14.31 27.23
C VAL A 694 -22.63 14.57 27.06
N PHE A 695 -21.82 13.56 26.74
CA PHE A 695 -20.39 13.76 26.50
C PHE A 695 -20.13 14.70 25.33
N ASN A 696 -20.84 14.55 24.21
CA ASN A 696 -20.69 15.45 23.06
C ASN A 696 -21.07 16.89 23.41
N ILE A 697 -22.17 17.11 24.12
CA ILE A 697 -22.61 18.46 24.52
C ILE A 697 -21.65 19.08 25.53
N CYS A 698 -21.26 18.35 26.57
CA CYS A 698 -20.30 18.84 27.55
C CYS A 698 -18.95 19.16 26.91
N PHE A 699 -18.50 18.33 25.97
CA PHE A 699 -17.25 18.58 25.27
C PHE A 699 -17.34 19.79 24.33
N ALA A 700 -18.44 19.93 23.58
CA ALA A 700 -18.66 21.12 22.75
C ALA A 700 -18.71 22.41 23.61
N LYS A 701 -19.35 22.38 24.78
CA LYS A 701 -19.34 23.48 25.75
C LYS A 701 -17.95 23.76 26.31
N ALA A 702 -17.15 22.73 26.57
CA ALA A 702 -15.77 22.89 27.01
C ALA A 702 -14.92 23.59 25.94
N LEU A 703 -15.09 23.24 24.66
CA LEU A 703 -14.41 23.92 23.54
C LEU A 703 -14.80 25.40 23.47
N VAL A 704 -16.09 25.75 23.59
CA VAL A 704 -16.55 27.15 23.65
C VAL A 704 -16.02 27.87 24.89
N LYS A 705 -15.87 27.19 26.01
CA LYS A 705 -15.34 27.79 27.24
C LYS A 705 -13.86 28.16 27.12
N VAL A 706 -13.08 27.36 26.40
CA VAL A 706 -11.67 27.68 26.09
C VAL A 706 -11.57 28.75 25.01
N HIS A 707 -12.44 28.70 23.99
CA HIS A 707 -12.49 29.63 22.87
C HIS A 707 -13.83 30.39 22.81
N PRO A 708 -14.09 31.31 23.76
CA PRO A 708 -15.35 32.08 23.78
C PRO A 708 -15.50 33.01 22.57
N GLU A 709 -14.41 33.32 21.87
CA GLU A 709 -14.40 34.10 20.63
C GLU A 709 -14.85 33.31 19.39
N ASN A 710 -14.95 31.99 19.47
CA ASN A 710 -15.29 31.16 18.32
C ASN A 710 -16.74 31.36 17.87
N THR A 711 -16.92 31.69 16.59
CA THR A 711 -18.23 31.81 15.94
C THR A 711 -18.49 30.71 14.91
N LEU A 712 -17.53 29.82 14.66
CA LEU A 712 -17.68 28.71 13.73
C LEU A 712 -18.42 27.54 14.39
N PRO A 713 -19.24 26.79 13.64
CA PRO A 713 -19.86 25.56 14.13
C PRO A 713 -18.82 24.53 14.63
N ILE A 714 -19.15 23.78 15.67
CA ILE A 714 -18.30 22.71 16.22
C ILE A 714 -18.80 21.37 15.70
N ASP A 715 -17.97 20.70 14.89
CA ASP A 715 -18.27 19.37 14.37
C ASP A 715 -17.60 18.30 15.23
N LEU A 716 -18.39 17.42 15.84
CA LEU A 716 -17.88 16.27 16.59
C LEU A 716 -18.10 14.96 15.82
N MET A 717 -17.02 14.20 15.64
CA MET A 717 -17.07 12.86 15.04
C MET A 717 -17.46 11.81 16.08
N ASN A 718 -18.39 10.92 15.73
CA ASN A 718 -18.76 9.77 16.56
C ASN A 718 -18.76 8.47 15.75
N PRO A 719 -17.93 7.48 16.14
CA PRO A 719 -18.04 6.12 15.61
C PRO A 719 -19.34 5.44 16.06
N VAL A 720 -19.97 4.70 15.16
CA VAL A 720 -21.19 3.92 15.39
C VAL A 720 -20.98 2.51 14.89
N SER A 721 -21.15 1.52 15.76
CA SER A 721 -21.04 0.10 15.42
C SER A 721 -22.17 -0.33 14.48
N ILE A 722 -21.83 -1.03 13.39
CA ILE A 722 -22.83 -1.54 12.43
C ILE A 722 -23.36 -2.92 12.80
N ARG A 723 -22.69 -3.62 13.74
CA ARG A 723 -22.89 -5.03 14.09
C ARG A 723 -24.34 -5.44 14.29
N LYS A 724 -25.09 -4.63 15.05
CA LYS A 724 -26.51 -4.90 15.35
C LYS A 724 -27.37 -4.89 14.09
N ILE A 725 -27.16 -3.92 13.19
CA ILE A 725 -27.90 -3.82 11.93
C ILE A 725 -27.50 -4.92 10.96
N MET A 726 -26.23 -5.30 10.98
CA MET A 726 -25.69 -6.39 10.15
C MET A 726 -25.98 -7.79 10.71
N GLY A 727 -26.70 -7.90 11.83
CA GLY A 727 -27.12 -9.18 12.40
C GLY A 727 -25.99 -10.02 13.01
N ASN A 728 -24.82 -9.43 13.27
CA ASN A 728 -23.71 -10.14 13.90
C ASN A 728 -23.03 -9.29 14.98
N GLU A 729 -23.49 -9.45 16.22
CA GLU A 729 -22.93 -8.76 17.38
C GLU A 729 -21.61 -9.36 17.87
N ASN A 730 -21.19 -10.52 17.37
CA ASN A 730 -19.99 -11.22 17.84
C ASN A 730 -18.71 -10.88 17.05
N SER A 731 -18.82 -10.22 15.89
CA SER A 731 -17.65 -9.87 15.10
C SER A 731 -16.64 -9.04 15.90
N LEU A 732 -15.38 -9.47 15.87
CA LEU A 732 -14.26 -8.71 16.41
C LEU A 732 -13.77 -7.64 15.43
N LEU A 733 -14.14 -7.76 14.15
CA LEU A 733 -13.55 -6.96 13.10
C LEU A 733 -13.86 -5.47 13.20
N HIS A 734 -13.04 -4.63 12.61
CA HIS A 734 -13.29 -3.19 12.50
C HIS A 734 -14.58 -2.90 11.69
N GLN A 735 -15.67 -2.60 12.39
CA GLN A 735 -17.05 -2.52 11.87
C GLN A 735 -17.79 -1.30 12.43
N VAL A 736 -17.31 -0.13 12.05
CA VAL A 736 -17.89 1.16 12.44
C VAL A 736 -18.16 2.04 11.23
N VAL A 737 -19.17 2.89 11.32
CA VAL A 737 -19.36 4.05 10.44
C VAL A 737 -19.31 5.31 11.28
N HIS A 738 -18.88 6.43 10.71
CA HIS A 738 -18.73 7.68 11.45
C HIS A 738 -19.88 8.64 11.14
N THR A 739 -20.56 9.13 12.18
CA THR A 739 -21.45 10.29 12.06
C THR A 739 -20.69 11.55 12.46
N MET A 740 -21.02 12.67 11.82
CA MET A 740 -20.63 14.00 12.27
C MET A 740 -21.88 14.69 12.82
N TYR A 741 -21.80 15.25 14.03
CA TYR A 741 -22.84 16.12 14.57
C TYR A 741 -22.30 17.53 14.72
N THR A 742 -23.02 18.51 14.16
CA THR A 742 -22.63 19.91 14.16
C THR A 742 -23.40 20.68 15.23
N PHE A 743 -22.67 21.31 16.15
CA PHE A 743 -23.21 22.24 17.12
C PHE A 743 -23.01 23.68 16.64
N ASP A 744 -24.09 24.43 16.53
CA ASP A 744 -24.04 25.88 16.35
C ASP A 744 -23.68 26.55 17.69
N THR A 745 -22.72 27.48 17.67
CA THR A 745 -22.17 28.09 18.90
C THR A 745 -23.20 28.95 19.63
N LYS A 746 -24.11 29.59 18.89
CA LYS A 746 -25.23 30.32 19.48
C LYS A 746 -26.21 29.37 20.16
N SER A 747 -26.53 28.26 19.52
CA SER A 747 -27.39 27.22 20.10
C SER A 747 -26.80 26.62 21.37
N LEU A 748 -25.46 26.42 21.45
CA LEU A 748 -24.79 25.97 22.67
C LEU A 748 -24.88 26.96 23.84
N ALA A 749 -24.99 28.26 23.55
CA ALA A 749 -25.10 29.32 24.55
C ALA A 749 -26.55 29.58 24.98
N ASP A 750 -27.50 29.53 24.03
CA ASP A 750 -28.88 29.98 24.24
C ASP A 750 -29.85 28.83 24.62
N ALA A 751 -29.58 27.59 24.18
CA ALA A 751 -30.46 26.45 24.43
C ALA A 751 -30.17 25.75 25.76
N ASP A 752 -31.22 25.26 26.42
CA ASP A 752 -31.08 24.41 27.59
C ASP A 752 -30.59 22.99 27.22
N ASP A 753 -30.02 22.29 28.21
CA ASP A 753 -29.45 20.95 28.01
C ASP A 753 -30.48 19.92 27.57
N VAL A 754 -31.76 20.06 27.97
CA VAL A 754 -32.83 19.13 27.56
C VAL A 754 -33.04 19.23 26.04
N THR A 755 -33.08 20.45 25.52
CA THR A 755 -33.24 20.74 24.10
C THR A 755 -32.08 20.19 23.29
N LEU A 756 -30.84 20.50 23.69
CA LEU A 756 -29.63 20.03 23.00
C LEU A 756 -29.54 18.49 22.97
N ASN A 757 -29.82 17.83 24.11
CA ASN A 757 -29.80 16.37 24.19
C ASN A 757 -30.91 15.73 23.35
N THR A 758 -32.10 16.32 23.32
CA THR A 758 -33.23 15.82 22.50
C THR A 758 -32.88 15.87 21.03
N GLN A 759 -32.35 16.99 20.53
CA GLN A 759 -31.94 17.16 19.14
C GLN A 759 -30.83 16.17 18.73
N TYR A 760 -29.79 16.02 19.57
CA TYR A 760 -28.72 15.07 19.31
C TYR A 760 -29.26 13.63 19.22
N ARG A 761 -30.16 13.24 20.14
CA ARG A 761 -30.74 11.89 20.15
C ARG A 761 -31.64 11.64 18.93
N GLU A 762 -32.36 12.65 18.46
CA GLU A 762 -33.15 12.55 17.22
C GLU A 762 -32.25 12.36 16.00
N HIS A 763 -31.15 13.11 15.90
CA HIS A 763 -30.12 12.92 14.88
C HIS A 763 -29.56 11.50 14.90
N LEU A 764 -29.09 11.03 16.07
CA LEU A 764 -28.49 9.72 16.20
C LEU A 764 -29.50 8.60 15.86
N LYS A 765 -30.77 8.76 16.25
CA LYS A 765 -31.84 7.81 15.88
C LYS A 765 -32.05 7.75 14.36
N LYS A 766 -32.03 8.89 13.67
CA LYS A 766 -32.15 8.95 12.21
C LYS A 766 -30.92 8.34 11.53
N PHE A 767 -29.72 8.65 12.03
CA PHE A 767 -28.46 8.11 11.51
C PHE A 767 -28.37 6.59 11.68
N CYS A 768 -28.79 6.05 12.82
CA CYS A 768 -28.78 4.62 13.11
C CYS A 768 -29.96 3.85 12.51
N SER A 769 -30.70 4.41 11.54
CA SER A 769 -31.70 3.64 10.81
C SER A 769 -31.04 2.53 10.00
N GLU A 770 -31.74 1.40 9.82
CA GLU A 770 -31.22 0.26 9.07
C GLU A 770 -30.79 0.65 7.64
N GLU A 771 -31.64 1.41 6.95
CA GLU A 771 -31.38 1.93 5.60
C GLU A 771 -30.09 2.77 5.55
N ASN A 772 -29.93 3.72 6.47
CA ASN A 772 -28.78 4.62 6.48
C ASN A 772 -27.48 3.90 6.87
N ILE A 773 -27.52 2.99 7.84
CA ILE A 773 -26.35 2.18 8.22
C ILE A 773 -25.92 1.26 7.08
N LYS A 774 -26.85 0.60 6.37
CA LYS A 774 -26.54 -0.23 5.20
C LYS A 774 -25.92 0.60 4.08
N MET A 775 -26.52 1.74 3.76
CA MET A 775 -26.00 2.68 2.76
C MET A 775 -24.57 3.14 3.11
N LEU A 776 -24.33 3.63 4.33
CA LEU A 776 -23.00 4.06 4.75
C LEU A 776 -22.00 2.90 4.80
N SER A 777 -22.43 1.70 5.16
CA SER A 777 -21.57 0.51 5.12
C SER A 777 -21.14 0.20 3.69
N GLY A 778 -22.02 0.40 2.69
CA GLY A 778 -21.66 0.30 1.27
C GLY A 778 -20.61 1.34 0.86
N VAL A 779 -20.70 2.57 1.36
CA VAL A 779 -19.66 3.60 1.15
C VAL A 779 -18.33 3.19 1.79
N TYR A 780 -18.35 2.66 3.02
CA TYR A 780 -17.14 2.19 3.70
C TYR A 780 -16.53 0.99 2.98
N ARG A 781 -17.35 0.08 2.45
CA ARG A 781 -16.89 -1.01 1.57
C ARG A 781 -16.17 -0.45 0.35
N GLY A 782 -16.76 0.52 -0.36
CA GLY A 782 -16.13 1.19 -1.50
C GLY A 782 -14.80 1.87 -1.16
N ILE A 783 -14.69 2.50 0.01
CA ILE A 783 -13.42 3.05 0.51
C ILE A 783 -12.39 1.95 0.77
N CYS A 784 -12.79 0.86 1.46
CA CYS A 784 -11.91 -0.26 1.77
C CYS A 784 -11.38 -0.94 0.50
N GLU A 785 -12.23 -1.16 -0.50
CA GLU A 785 -11.85 -1.71 -1.80
C GLU A 785 -10.91 -0.76 -2.55
N GLY A 786 -11.20 0.56 -2.54
CA GLY A 786 -10.32 1.58 -3.11
C GLY A 786 -8.93 1.65 -2.45
N TYR A 787 -8.86 1.54 -1.12
CA TYR A 787 -7.59 1.47 -0.40
C TYR A 787 -6.88 0.14 -0.60
N THR A 788 -7.61 -0.97 -0.74
CA THR A 788 -7.02 -2.28 -1.09
C THR A 788 -6.34 -2.19 -2.45
N LYS A 789 -7.02 -1.59 -3.43
CA LYS A 789 -6.48 -1.28 -4.74
C LYS A 789 -5.21 -0.43 -4.61
N ALA A 790 -5.26 0.70 -3.90
CA ALA A 790 -4.09 1.57 -3.73
C ALA A 790 -2.93 0.89 -2.99
N PHE A 791 -3.21 0.02 -2.02
CA PHE A 791 -2.21 -0.76 -1.30
C PHE A 791 -1.50 -1.74 -2.24
N MET A 792 -2.27 -2.45 -3.07
CA MET A 792 -1.74 -3.38 -4.07
C MET A 792 -0.74 -2.72 -5.03
N TYR A 793 -0.95 -1.44 -5.34
CA TYR A 793 -0.09 -0.64 -6.24
C TYR A 793 0.99 0.16 -5.51
N GLY A 794 1.12 0.03 -4.18
CA GLY A 794 2.07 0.83 -3.39
C GLY A 794 1.77 2.33 -3.37
N ALA A 795 0.54 2.73 -3.72
CA ALA A 795 0.10 4.12 -3.77
C ALA A 795 -0.62 4.58 -2.48
N LEU A 796 -0.97 3.65 -1.59
CA LEU A 796 -1.73 3.97 -0.38
C LEU A 796 -1.03 5.03 0.50
N ASP A 797 0.28 4.92 0.72
CA ASP A 797 1.02 5.86 1.58
C ASP A 797 0.92 7.30 1.08
N LYS A 798 0.98 7.52 -0.23
CA LYS A 798 0.79 8.84 -0.82
C LYS A 798 -0.62 9.36 -0.52
N ILE A 799 -1.64 8.54 -0.75
CA ILE A 799 -3.03 8.89 -0.47
C ILE A 799 -3.18 9.31 0.98
N ILE A 800 -2.59 8.55 1.91
CA ILE A 800 -2.58 8.86 3.35
C ILE A 800 -1.92 10.20 3.61
N ILE A 801 -0.73 10.43 3.07
CA ILE A 801 0.03 11.67 3.25
C ILE A 801 -0.75 12.87 2.70
N ASP A 802 -1.35 12.76 1.51
CA ASP A 802 -2.10 13.85 0.88
C ASP A 802 -3.42 14.15 1.63
N GLN A 803 -4.12 13.11 2.11
CA GLN A 803 -5.27 13.30 3.00
C GLN A 803 -4.85 13.96 4.32
N ARG A 804 -3.77 13.49 4.95
CA ARG A 804 -3.27 14.04 6.22
C ARG A 804 -2.76 15.48 6.12
N LYS A 805 -2.24 15.91 4.96
CA LYS A 805 -1.84 17.31 4.70
C LYS A 805 -3.03 18.27 4.78
N SER A 806 -4.19 17.83 4.31
CA SER A 806 -5.43 18.64 4.34
C SER A 806 -6.23 18.49 5.64
N MET A 807 -5.89 17.50 6.46
CA MET A 807 -6.56 17.22 7.73
C MET A 807 -6.24 18.29 8.79
N LYS A 808 -7.29 18.93 9.30
CA LYS A 808 -7.25 19.89 10.41
C LYS A 808 -7.47 19.19 11.75
N GLY A 809 -7.11 19.84 12.87
CA GLY A 809 -7.35 19.34 14.22
C GLY A 809 -8.84 19.26 14.55
N LYS A 810 -9.45 18.09 14.32
CA LYS A 810 -10.87 17.81 14.56
C LYS A 810 -11.10 17.21 15.96
N CYS A 811 -12.33 17.27 16.44
CA CYS A 811 -12.71 16.73 17.74
C CYS A 811 -13.66 15.54 17.59
N GLY A 812 -13.58 14.57 18.50
CA GLY A 812 -14.45 13.39 18.46
C GLY A 812 -14.73 12.78 19.83
N VAL A 813 -15.85 12.06 19.91
CA VAL A 813 -16.23 11.27 21.08
C VAL A 813 -16.61 9.87 20.61
N SER A 814 -15.94 8.87 21.17
CA SER A 814 -16.22 7.46 20.97
C SER A 814 -16.60 6.85 22.32
N TYR A 815 -17.81 6.29 22.38
CA TYR A 815 -18.33 5.65 23.58
C TYR A 815 -18.57 4.17 23.27
N ILE A 816 -17.76 3.31 23.87
CA ILE A 816 -17.79 1.87 23.58
C ILE A 816 -18.74 1.09 24.49
N GLY A 817 -19.25 1.73 25.55
CA GLY A 817 -20.24 1.15 26.46
C GLY A 817 -19.70 0.81 27.84
N THR A 818 -20.42 -0.08 28.52
CA THR A 818 -20.04 -0.67 29.81
C THR A 818 -19.24 -1.93 29.55
N MET A 819 -18.04 -2.01 30.13
CA MET A 819 -17.27 -3.26 30.20
C MET A 819 -17.95 -4.19 31.18
N LYS A 820 -18.36 -5.36 30.68
CA LYS A 820 -19.04 -6.37 31.49
C LYS A 820 -18.07 -6.98 32.48
N THR A 821 -18.31 -6.68 33.74
CA THR A 821 -17.54 -7.17 34.88
C THR A 821 -18.49 -7.71 35.94
N GLY A 822 -18.01 -8.67 36.73
CA GLY A 822 -18.72 -9.16 37.91
C GLY A 822 -18.18 -8.48 39.19
N ASP A 823 -18.15 -9.24 40.27
CA ASP A 823 -17.70 -8.77 41.59
C ASP A 823 -16.23 -8.31 41.64
N TYR A 824 -15.44 -8.61 40.61
CA TYR A 824 -14.04 -8.18 40.48
C TYR A 824 -13.86 -6.81 39.80
N GLY A 825 -14.92 -6.23 39.20
CA GLY A 825 -14.81 -5.03 38.36
C GLY A 825 -14.24 -3.81 39.08
N ASN A 826 -14.50 -3.67 40.38
CA ASN A 826 -14.01 -2.56 41.21
C ASN A 826 -12.48 -2.57 41.42
N ARG A 827 -11.79 -3.64 40.99
CA ARG A 827 -10.33 -3.78 41.02
C ARG A 827 -9.65 -3.29 39.73
N ILE A 828 -10.44 -2.94 38.70
CA ILE A 828 -9.95 -2.57 37.37
C ILE A 828 -10.23 -1.08 37.13
N ARG A 829 -9.18 -0.31 36.80
CA ARG A 829 -9.33 1.06 36.29
C ARG A 829 -8.75 1.14 34.87
N MET A 830 -9.55 1.49 33.88
CA MET A 830 -9.05 1.72 32.52
C MET A 830 -8.63 3.18 32.38
N THR A 831 -7.37 3.47 32.66
CA THR A 831 -6.88 4.85 32.72
C THR A 831 -6.38 5.38 31.39
N ALA A 832 -6.16 4.55 30.37
CA ALA A 832 -6.00 5.01 29.00
C ALA A 832 -6.64 4.03 28.02
N PHE A 833 -7.32 4.57 27.01
CA PHE A 833 -7.88 3.83 25.88
C PHE A 833 -7.91 4.75 24.66
N HIS A 834 -6.83 4.79 23.89
CA HIS A 834 -6.78 5.62 22.69
C HIS A 834 -6.25 4.85 21.50
N ALA A 835 -6.81 5.21 20.33
CA ALA A 835 -6.21 4.95 19.05
C ALA A 835 -5.34 6.16 18.72
N MET A 836 -4.11 5.95 18.23
CA MET A 836 -3.21 7.04 17.85
C MET A 836 -3.93 8.02 16.91
N GLN A 837 -4.41 9.16 17.42
CA GLN A 837 -4.99 10.26 16.65
C GLN A 837 -4.35 11.53 17.17
N GLU A 838 -3.26 11.95 16.53
CA GLU A 838 -2.44 13.03 17.06
C GLU A 838 -2.90 14.42 16.59
N LYS A 839 -3.84 14.49 15.64
CA LYS A 839 -4.44 15.77 15.21
C LYS A 839 -5.79 15.97 15.86
N GLY A 840 -5.93 17.05 16.62
CA GLY A 840 -7.15 17.40 17.34
C GLY A 840 -7.23 16.79 18.73
N ILE A 841 -8.45 16.48 19.16
CA ILE A 841 -8.76 15.94 20.49
C ILE A 841 -9.76 14.80 20.34
N MET A 842 -9.43 13.62 20.85
CA MET A 842 -10.30 12.45 20.82
C MET A 842 -10.63 12.01 22.24
N LEU A 843 -11.93 11.84 22.52
CA LEU A 843 -12.42 11.27 23.77
C LEU A 843 -12.86 9.82 23.53
N GLN A 844 -12.35 8.93 24.36
CA GLN A 844 -12.70 7.51 24.35
C GLN A 844 -13.28 7.14 25.70
N VAL A 845 -14.51 6.66 25.72
CA VAL A 845 -15.30 6.55 26.94
C VAL A 845 -15.78 5.12 27.17
N THR A 846 -15.47 4.61 28.36
CA THR A 846 -15.85 3.29 28.83
C THR A 846 -16.34 3.37 30.27
N GLU A 847 -17.39 2.64 30.60
CA GLU A 847 -17.84 2.48 31.99
C GLU A 847 -17.36 1.14 32.54
N ILE A 848 -16.78 1.15 33.75
CA ILE A 848 -16.35 -0.06 34.45
C ILE A 848 -16.75 0.06 35.92
N SER A 849 -17.54 -0.90 36.41
CA SER A 849 -17.90 -1.06 37.82
C SER A 849 -18.37 0.22 38.53
N GLY A 850 -19.23 1.01 37.88
CA GLY A 850 -19.83 2.22 38.42
C GLY A 850 -19.01 3.48 38.18
N VAL A 851 -18.01 3.46 37.30
CA VAL A 851 -17.18 4.62 36.97
C VAL A 851 -17.03 4.76 35.45
N PHE A 852 -17.37 5.93 34.91
CA PHE A 852 -16.97 6.31 33.55
C PHE A 852 -15.51 6.75 33.56
N TYR A 853 -14.70 6.11 32.72
CA TYR A 853 -13.36 6.52 32.38
C TYR A 853 -13.41 7.19 31.01
N ILE A 854 -13.09 8.47 30.99
CA ILE A 854 -13.02 9.30 29.78
C ILE A 854 -11.53 9.48 29.50
N ASP A 855 -10.99 8.65 28.61
CA ASP A 855 -9.65 8.86 28.10
C ASP A 855 -9.64 10.03 27.11
N TRP A 856 -8.69 10.93 27.32
CA TRP A 856 -8.55 12.19 26.61
C TRP A 856 -7.18 12.21 25.97
N TYR A 857 -7.13 12.17 24.65
CA TYR A 857 -5.88 12.24 23.90
C TYR A 857 -5.84 13.47 23.00
N GLN A 858 -4.74 14.22 23.07
CA GLN A 858 -4.52 15.42 22.25
C GLN A 858 -3.06 15.51 21.79
N GLY A 859 -2.83 15.94 20.55
CA GLY A 859 -1.48 16.15 20.02
C GLY A 859 -0.97 17.59 20.17
N PHE A 860 -1.05 18.12 21.39
CA PHE A 860 -0.45 19.40 21.77
C PHE A 860 -0.33 19.50 23.30
N HIS A 861 0.52 20.42 23.75
CA HIS A 861 0.74 20.71 25.17
C HIS A 861 -0.44 21.47 25.78
N GLY A 862 -0.65 21.34 27.09
CA GLY A 862 -1.67 22.08 27.83
C GLY A 862 -2.66 21.18 28.55
N GLU A 863 -3.46 21.78 29.42
CA GLU A 863 -4.50 21.11 30.22
C GLU A 863 -5.82 21.91 30.22
N GLU A 864 -5.90 22.98 29.46
CA GLU A 864 -6.99 23.95 29.45
C GLU A 864 -8.32 23.30 29.08
N TYR A 865 -8.31 22.47 28.03
CA TYR A 865 -9.49 21.78 27.54
C TYR A 865 -10.00 20.69 28.49
N VAL A 866 -9.12 19.85 29.04
CA VAL A 866 -9.50 18.80 30.00
C VAL A 866 -10.04 19.42 31.30
N LYS A 867 -9.46 20.55 31.75
CA LYS A 867 -9.98 21.33 32.88
C LYS A 867 -11.34 21.95 32.58
N ALA A 868 -11.52 22.51 31.38
CA ALA A 868 -12.80 23.05 30.94
C ALA A 868 -13.89 21.96 30.91
N MET A 869 -13.57 20.75 30.43
CA MET A 869 -14.48 19.61 30.46
C MET A 869 -14.89 19.22 31.88
N ARG A 870 -13.92 19.13 32.81
CA ARG A 870 -14.22 18.92 34.24
C ARG A 870 -15.14 20.00 34.79
N ASP A 871 -14.87 21.27 34.48
CA ASP A 871 -15.67 22.38 35.01
C ASP A 871 -17.10 22.32 34.48
N VAL A 872 -17.30 22.02 33.19
CA VAL A 872 -18.64 21.84 32.60
C VAL A 872 -19.38 20.67 33.25
N LEU A 873 -18.70 19.54 33.49
CA LEU A 873 -19.30 18.40 34.20
C LEU A 873 -19.65 18.77 35.66
N SER A 874 -18.80 19.53 36.34
CA SER A 874 -19.06 19.99 37.71
C SER A 874 -20.23 20.98 37.77
N GLU A 875 -20.35 21.87 36.79
CA GLU A 875 -21.47 22.81 36.65
C GLU A 875 -22.80 22.10 36.39
N ALA A 876 -22.75 20.95 35.71
CA ALA A 876 -23.88 20.02 35.55
C ALA A 876 -24.26 19.28 36.87
N GLY A 877 -23.55 19.54 37.96
CA GLY A 877 -23.83 18.97 39.29
C GLY A 877 -23.19 17.61 39.55
N ILE A 878 -22.32 17.14 38.64
CA ILE A 878 -21.63 15.86 38.77
C ILE A 878 -20.47 16.00 39.75
N LYS A 879 -20.46 15.19 40.81
CA LYS A 879 -19.45 15.25 41.88
C LYS A 879 -18.38 14.17 41.73
N GLY A 880 -17.27 14.34 42.45
CA GLY A 880 -16.22 13.33 42.55
C GLY A 880 -15.38 13.16 41.28
N ILE A 881 -15.32 14.17 40.42
CA ILE A 881 -14.56 14.14 39.17
C ILE A 881 -13.06 14.16 39.49
N ARG A 882 -12.32 13.20 38.95
CA ARG A 882 -10.85 13.10 39.07
C ARG A 882 -10.22 13.24 37.69
N ILE A 883 -9.07 13.94 37.61
CA ILE A 883 -8.23 13.97 36.41
C ILE A 883 -6.88 13.36 36.78
N ASP A 884 -6.48 12.33 36.04
CA ASP A 884 -5.14 11.73 36.10
C ASP A 884 -4.40 12.02 34.79
N ARG A 885 -3.11 12.36 34.86
CA ARG A 885 -2.26 12.38 33.66
C ARG A 885 -1.70 10.98 33.45
N VAL A 886 -1.88 10.44 32.24
CA VAL A 886 -1.54 9.04 31.93
C VAL A 886 -0.45 8.91 30.87
N GLU A 887 -0.21 9.96 30.08
CA GLU A 887 0.89 10.09 29.10
C GLU A 887 1.51 11.50 29.06
#